data_AF-A0A9D3PKE0-F1
#
_entry.id   AF-A0A9D3PKE0-F1
#
_cell.length_a   1.000
_cell.length_b   1.000
_cell.length_c   1.000
_cell.angle_alpha   90.00
_cell.angle_beta   90.00
_cell.angle_gamma   90.00
#
_symmetry.space_group_name_H-M   'P 1'
#
loop_
_entity.id
_entity.type
_entity.pdbx_description
1 polymer ?
#
loop_
_entity_poly.entity_id
_entity_poly.type
_entity_poly.pdbx_seq_one_letter_code
_entity_poly.pdbx_strand_id
1 'polypeptide(L)'
;MAEEKKAIGPLTKRVFINLIDSYSSECIGKFLSTRVVGASLDEAEGEGEEEEEEEEDEGTFQIVGTVATKTEKQRSSFSLDEYYALNREELLQRLMECDVIVYNISENAEQLDEASWAISALHSEMSNFAGPKIFILVSTVMTWALTKPVDPDDLEIPFTEDDYRRRRPHPNFKEHISVEKLVLKMGKTKKSKLSTYIVAAGLQYGMGENIFHYFFKASWLGEVSRIPIFGSGNNVIPTIHVNDLAGVIQNIIDHKPKTHYLLAVDDSKNTFEDIVKMISSALGPGKTEKVPKEEAFLTKDFTQADIDALSLHLRAEAVFLKNSFNLHWACESGMVVNIDRVVEEYRQIRQLLPIRICILGPPAVGKTTVAKKICKHYKLHHVTVKEAIAERIAQLEEIAGMDSEESEAYDTSGARELLESLKENMSQNGGRLDDRFVFQIMRDKLNSKPCRNQGFVLDGFPKTYEQAKELFYGEEEEPEETRPKIPQFDPKITPEYVFALDATDEFLKDRVQNLPESVVEGTNYTQDRFLRRMAVFRDRNAQEETVLDYFDELEIHPEHIDVTDGEDIEYTNVTKKIIRAVGKAKNYGPSAEEREEEERRNAEERMKLLAAEREERERKEVEEAANRAAQLEEWSKNLREVKSQEHEMLEVQSIPLRNYLMKNVMPTLTEALVECCKVKPDDPVDFLAEYLFRNCAHEG
;
A
#
# COMPACT_ATOMS: atom_id res chain seq x y z
N MET A 1 -30.13 -16.03 60.87
CA MET A 1 -30.66 -15.79 59.52
C MET A 1 -29.66 -14.86 58.86
N ALA A 2 -28.76 -15.43 58.06
CA ALA A 2 -27.81 -14.67 57.27
C ALA A 2 -28.53 -14.31 55.96
N GLU A 3 -28.73 -13.02 55.71
CA GLU A 3 -29.14 -12.54 54.39
C GLU A 3 -27.95 -12.68 53.45
N GLU A 4 -28.12 -13.51 52.42
CA GLU A 4 -27.20 -13.59 51.28
C GLU A 4 -27.13 -12.22 50.61
N LYS A 5 -26.04 -11.48 50.86
CA LYS A 5 -25.59 -10.41 49.97
C LYS A 5 -25.28 -11.05 48.62
N LYS A 6 -26.18 -10.87 47.66
CA LYS A 6 -25.92 -11.15 46.23
C LYS A 6 -24.73 -10.29 45.83
N ALA A 7 -23.60 -10.92 45.48
CA ALA A 7 -22.48 -10.24 44.84
C ALA A 7 -23.02 -9.55 43.57
N ILE A 8 -23.01 -8.21 43.57
CA ILE A 8 -23.29 -7.40 42.38
C ILE A 8 -21.99 -7.48 41.58
N GLY A 9 -22.01 -8.18 40.44
CA GLY A 9 -20.85 -8.22 39.55
C GLY A 9 -20.56 -6.84 38.95
N PRO A 10 -19.41 -6.67 38.28
CA PRO A 10 -18.97 -5.36 37.80
C PRO A 10 -20.02 -4.64 36.95
N LEU A 11 -20.10 -3.32 37.13
CA LEU A 11 -21.09 -2.44 36.48
C LEU A 11 -20.77 -2.24 34.99
N THR A 12 -20.93 -3.30 34.19
CA THR A 12 -20.67 -3.27 32.74
C THR A 12 -21.85 -2.69 31.98
N LYS A 13 -21.64 -1.66 31.14
CA LYS A 13 -22.65 -1.14 30.20
C LYS A 13 -22.41 -1.71 28.79
N ARG A 14 -23.47 -2.19 28.15
CA ARG A 14 -23.40 -2.65 26.75
C ARG A 14 -23.72 -1.51 25.79
N VAL A 15 -22.78 -1.21 24.90
CA VAL A 15 -22.85 -0.08 23.95
C VAL A 15 -22.97 -0.63 22.53
N PHE A 16 -24.06 -0.29 21.85
CA PHE A 16 -24.21 -0.53 20.42
C PHE A 16 -23.63 0.64 19.61
N ILE A 17 -22.83 0.35 18.58
CA ILE A 17 -22.34 1.32 17.59
C ILE A 17 -22.66 0.81 16.19
N ASN A 18 -23.34 1.62 15.35
CA ASN A 18 -23.55 1.24 13.95
C ASN A 18 -22.25 1.39 13.14
N LEU A 19 -22.11 0.54 12.12
CA LEU A 19 -20.92 0.44 11.26
C LEU A 19 -19.60 0.56 12.05
N ILE A 20 -19.34 -0.36 12.98
CA ILE A 20 -18.15 -0.33 13.86
C ILE A 20 -16.83 -0.49 13.09
N ASP A 21 -16.89 -0.86 11.81
CA ASP A 21 -15.79 -0.91 10.85
C ASP A 21 -15.58 0.41 10.09
N SER A 22 -16.38 1.45 10.34
CA SER A 22 -16.15 2.80 9.81
C SER A 22 -15.12 3.56 10.64
N TYR A 23 -14.41 4.51 10.04
CA TYR A 23 -13.27 5.20 10.65
C TYR A 23 -13.57 5.76 12.06
N SER A 24 -14.59 6.62 12.19
CA SER A 24 -14.89 7.21 13.49
C SER A 24 -15.54 6.22 14.46
N SER A 25 -16.41 5.35 13.96
CA SER A 25 -17.09 4.36 14.79
C SER A 25 -16.10 3.32 15.37
N GLU A 26 -15.10 2.92 14.60
CA GLU A 26 -14.02 2.02 15.03
C GLU A 26 -13.19 2.67 16.14
N CYS A 27 -12.79 3.94 15.95
CA CYS A 27 -12.01 4.68 16.95
C CYS A 27 -12.81 4.92 18.24
N ILE A 28 -14.09 5.30 18.12
CA ILE A 28 -15.00 5.46 19.28
C ILE A 28 -15.15 4.13 20.02
N GLY A 29 -15.37 3.02 19.31
CA GLY A 29 -15.47 1.69 19.90
C GLY A 29 -14.18 1.27 20.61
N LYS A 30 -13.02 1.44 19.98
CA LYS A 30 -11.71 1.18 20.59
C LYS A 30 -11.52 2.00 21.87
N PHE A 31 -11.78 3.30 21.81
CA PHE A 31 -11.63 4.20 22.95
C PHE A 31 -12.55 3.79 24.10
N LEU A 32 -13.83 3.53 23.84
CA LEU A 32 -14.76 3.14 24.91
C LEU A 32 -14.42 1.77 25.51
N SER A 33 -13.93 0.82 24.70
CA SER A 33 -13.58 -0.53 25.19
C SER A 33 -12.46 -0.54 26.24
N THR A 34 -11.59 0.46 26.23
CA THR A 34 -10.46 0.58 27.18
C THR A 34 -10.81 1.40 28.41
N ARG A 35 -12.00 2.00 28.48
CA ARG A 35 -12.44 2.86 29.59
C ARG A 35 -13.36 2.11 30.55
N VAL A 36 -13.20 2.45 31.82
CA VAL A 36 -14.11 2.03 32.88
C VAL A 36 -15.37 2.88 32.83
N VAL A 37 -16.52 2.25 33.07
CA VAL A 37 -17.81 2.94 33.18
C VAL A 37 -17.78 3.88 34.38
N GLY A 38 -18.07 5.17 34.17
CA GLY A 38 -18.07 6.16 35.25
C GLY A 38 -16.75 6.89 35.46
N ALA A 39 -15.65 6.46 34.82
CA ALA A 39 -14.32 7.08 35.00
C ALA A 39 -14.25 8.58 34.68
N SER A 40 -15.24 9.15 33.98
CA SER A 40 -15.31 10.59 33.74
C SER A 40 -15.95 11.39 34.88
N LEU A 41 -16.44 10.72 35.93
CA LEU A 41 -17.08 11.31 37.11
C LEU A 41 -16.07 11.58 38.24
N ASP A 42 -15.03 10.75 38.38
CA ASP A 42 -14.19 10.68 39.60
C ASP A 42 -13.12 11.78 39.73
N GLU A 43 -12.78 12.49 38.65
CA GLU A 43 -11.72 13.52 38.69
C GLU A 43 -12.19 14.90 39.20
N ALA A 44 -13.43 15.01 39.70
CA ALA A 44 -13.98 16.28 40.21
C ALA A 44 -13.64 16.60 41.68
N GLU A 45 -13.03 15.68 42.43
CA GLU A 45 -12.66 15.90 43.84
C GLU A 45 -11.16 15.71 44.10
N GLY A 46 -10.42 16.81 43.98
CA GLY A 46 -9.18 17.05 44.75
C GLY A 46 -9.25 18.51 45.22
N GLU A 47 -9.19 18.86 46.49
CA GLU A 47 -8.51 18.27 47.65
C GLU A 47 -9.44 18.32 48.88
N GLY A 48 -9.74 17.18 49.51
CA GLY A 48 -10.52 17.19 50.75
C GLY A 48 -10.87 15.81 51.29
N GLU A 49 -9.98 15.30 52.14
CA GLU A 49 -10.18 14.22 53.12
C GLU A 49 -10.49 12.81 52.57
N GLU A 50 -9.55 11.90 52.84
CA GLU A 50 -9.68 10.46 52.71
C GLU A 50 -10.89 9.95 53.52
N GLU A 51 -12.05 9.78 52.88
CA GLU A 51 -13.06 8.84 53.32
C GLU A 51 -13.01 7.60 52.40
N GLU A 52 -12.70 6.45 52.99
CA GLU A 52 -12.69 5.13 52.35
C GLU A 52 -14.10 4.81 51.84
N GLU A 53 -14.43 5.21 50.61
CA GLU A 53 -15.60 4.69 49.90
C GLU A 53 -15.25 3.38 49.18
N GLU A 54 -16.12 2.39 49.36
CA GLU A 54 -15.97 1.00 48.91
C GLU A 54 -15.72 0.93 47.39
N GLU A 55 -14.58 0.35 46.97
CA GLU A 55 -14.29 0.02 45.56
C GLU A 55 -15.44 -0.84 44.98
N GLU A 56 -16.38 -0.22 44.25
CA GLU A 56 -17.37 -0.93 43.45
C GLU A 56 -16.66 -1.60 42.28
N ASP A 57 -16.91 -2.89 42.04
CA ASP A 57 -16.34 -3.68 40.93
C ASP A 57 -16.47 -2.91 39.58
N GLU A 58 -15.37 -2.31 39.10
CA GLU A 58 -15.35 -1.45 37.93
C GLU A 58 -15.34 -2.25 36.61
N GLY A 59 -16.48 -2.27 35.91
CA GLY A 59 -16.61 -2.91 34.60
C GLY A 59 -16.25 -1.96 33.44
N THR A 60 -15.61 -2.47 32.39
CA THR A 60 -15.40 -1.72 31.13
C THR A 60 -16.63 -1.74 30.22
N PHE A 61 -16.69 -0.83 29.24
CA PHE A 61 -17.76 -0.82 28.25
C PHE A 61 -17.68 -2.05 27.32
N GLN A 62 -18.81 -2.75 27.17
CA GLN A 62 -18.93 -3.88 26.24
C GLN A 62 -19.44 -3.38 24.89
N ILE A 63 -18.56 -3.34 23.90
CA ILE A 63 -18.89 -2.78 22.58
C ILE A 63 -19.47 -3.85 21.67
N VAL A 64 -20.63 -3.58 21.07
CA VAL A 64 -21.24 -4.40 20.03
C VAL A 64 -21.65 -3.53 18.86
N GLY A 65 -21.73 -4.07 17.66
CA GLY A 65 -22.05 -3.23 16.50
C GLY A 65 -22.30 -3.98 15.22
N THR A 66 -22.82 -3.27 14.23
CA THR A 66 -22.97 -3.80 12.87
C THR A 66 -21.70 -3.53 12.07
N VAL A 67 -21.38 -4.38 11.09
CA VAL A 67 -20.26 -4.19 10.15
C VAL A 67 -20.75 -4.14 8.70
N ALA A 68 -20.12 -3.33 7.85
CA ALA A 68 -20.48 -3.19 6.43
C ALA A 68 -20.08 -4.42 5.60
N THR A 69 -18.96 -5.06 5.94
CA THR A 69 -18.43 -6.23 5.19
C THR A 69 -18.14 -7.43 6.08
N LYS A 70 -18.41 -8.63 5.58
CA LYS A 70 -18.10 -9.89 6.27
C LYS A 70 -16.68 -10.32 5.93
N THR A 71 -15.70 -9.77 6.64
CA THR A 71 -14.29 -10.18 6.50
C THR A 71 -14.00 -11.35 7.44
N GLU A 72 -13.63 -12.51 6.91
CA GLU A 72 -13.21 -13.68 7.72
C GLU A 72 -11.87 -13.46 8.45
N LYS A 73 -11.13 -12.40 8.07
CA LYS A 73 -9.88 -12.00 8.72
C LYS A 73 -10.16 -10.80 9.62
N GLN A 74 -10.00 -11.03 10.93
CA GLN A 74 -10.10 -10.07 12.05
C GLN A 74 -11.52 -9.64 12.41
N ARG A 75 -12.16 -10.41 13.30
CA ARG A 75 -12.99 -9.79 14.34
C ARG A 75 -12.16 -8.71 15.03
N SER A 76 -12.75 -7.55 15.26
CA SER A 76 -12.05 -6.46 15.95
C SER A 76 -11.71 -6.91 17.36
N SER A 77 -10.47 -6.69 17.83
CA SER A 77 -10.03 -7.15 19.15
C SER A 77 -10.79 -6.48 20.32
N PHE A 78 -11.47 -5.37 20.03
CA PHE A 78 -12.17 -4.53 21.00
C PHE A 78 -13.69 -4.73 21.00
N SER A 79 -14.25 -5.47 20.03
CA SER A 79 -15.70 -5.71 19.93
C SER A 79 -16.07 -7.06 20.55
N LEU A 80 -17.16 -7.10 21.30
CA LEU A 80 -17.72 -8.33 21.88
C LEU A 80 -18.50 -9.12 20.83
N ASP A 81 -19.38 -8.42 20.10
CA ASP A 81 -20.22 -8.98 19.04
C ASP A 81 -20.25 -8.05 17.82
N GLU A 82 -20.03 -8.63 16.65
CA GLU A 82 -20.15 -7.97 15.34
C GLU A 82 -21.29 -8.61 14.55
N TYR A 83 -22.18 -7.78 14.03
CA TYR A 83 -23.37 -8.21 13.32
C TYR A 83 -23.30 -7.83 11.85
N TYR A 84 -23.57 -8.79 10.96
CA TYR A 84 -23.55 -8.58 9.52
C TYR A 84 -24.92 -8.82 8.91
N ALA A 85 -25.38 -7.88 8.08
CA ALA A 85 -26.61 -7.98 7.29
C ALA A 85 -27.86 -8.40 8.10
N LEU A 86 -28.06 -7.79 9.27
CA LEU A 86 -29.25 -8.02 10.09
C LEU A 86 -30.51 -7.44 9.41
N ASN A 87 -31.63 -8.13 9.56
CA ASN A 87 -32.92 -7.52 9.27
C ASN A 87 -33.35 -6.58 10.42
N ARG A 88 -34.38 -5.75 10.17
CA ARG A 88 -34.88 -4.77 11.15
C ARG A 88 -35.37 -5.42 12.45
N GLU A 89 -35.94 -6.61 12.40
CA GLU A 89 -36.45 -7.29 13.61
C GLU A 89 -35.31 -7.81 14.48
N GLU A 90 -34.31 -8.44 13.86
CA GLU A 90 -33.08 -8.90 14.52
C GLU A 90 -32.28 -7.72 15.10
N LEU A 91 -32.13 -6.64 14.33
CA LEU A 91 -31.45 -5.43 14.78
C LEU A 91 -32.15 -4.83 16.00
N LEU A 92 -33.49 -4.73 15.98
CA LEU A 92 -34.24 -4.23 17.14
C LEU A 92 -34.01 -5.08 18.38
N GLN A 93 -33.96 -6.41 18.26
CA GLN A 93 -33.64 -7.29 19.38
C GLN A 93 -32.27 -6.97 19.97
N ARG A 94 -31.25 -6.77 19.14
CA ARG A 94 -29.90 -6.38 19.60
C ARG A 94 -29.87 -5.01 20.26
N LEU A 95 -30.56 -4.02 19.68
CA LEU A 95 -30.68 -2.67 20.27
C LEU A 95 -31.38 -2.72 21.65
N MET A 96 -32.36 -3.61 21.81
CA MET A 96 -33.09 -3.79 23.07
C MET A 96 -32.23 -4.43 24.17
N GLU A 97 -31.19 -5.17 23.82
CA GLU A 97 -30.21 -5.72 24.77
C GLU A 97 -29.17 -4.70 25.25
N CYS A 98 -29.02 -3.55 24.57
CA CYS A 98 -27.97 -2.57 24.85
C CYS A 98 -28.45 -1.42 25.74
N ASP A 99 -27.58 -0.91 26.62
CA ASP A 99 -27.88 0.22 27.51
C ASP A 99 -27.70 1.56 26.77
N VAL A 100 -26.68 1.62 25.91
CA VAL A 100 -26.35 2.79 25.10
C VAL A 100 -26.39 2.39 23.63
N ILE A 101 -27.00 3.24 22.81
CA ILE A 101 -27.07 3.10 21.37
C ILE A 101 -26.45 4.35 20.74
N VAL A 102 -25.33 4.19 20.05
CA VAL A 102 -24.64 5.25 19.32
C VAL A 102 -24.87 5.04 17.82
N TYR A 103 -25.55 5.99 17.19
CA TYR A 103 -25.72 6.04 15.74
C TYR A 103 -24.89 7.16 15.15
N ASN A 104 -23.85 6.79 14.41
CA ASN A 104 -23.01 7.67 13.62
C ASN A 104 -23.56 7.83 12.20
N ILE A 105 -23.94 9.06 11.86
CA ILE A 105 -24.44 9.48 10.54
C ILE A 105 -23.55 10.58 9.92
N SER A 106 -22.40 10.90 10.54
CA SER A 106 -21.52 11.97 10.05
C SER A 106 -20.74 11.56 8.80
N GLU A 107 -20.46 10.27 8.63
CA GLU A 107 -19.63 9.73 7.54
C GLU A 107 -20.45 9.14 6.39
N ASN A 108 -21.54 8.43 6.69
CA ASN A 108 -22.33 7.71 5.68
C ASN A 108 -23.82 8.12 5.72
N ALA A 109 -24.28 8.73 4.63
CA ALA A 109 -25.68 9.17 4.49
C ALA A 109 -26.68 7.99 4.36
N GLU A 110 -26.23 6.80 3.97
CA GLU A 110 -27.10 5.61 3.89
C GLU A 110 -27.64 5.18 5.26
N GLN A 111 -26.95 5.57 6.33
CA GLN A 111 -27.33 5.27 7.71
C GLN A 111 -28.48 6.14 8.23
N LEU A 112 -28.93 7.15 7.49
CA LEU A 112 -29.99 8.07 7.91
C LEU A 112 -31.35 7.40 8.07
N ASP A 113 -31.73 6.52 7.14
CA ASP A 113 -33.01 5.77 7.21
C ASP A 113 -32.98 4.77 8.36
N GLU A 114 -31.86 4.05 8.54
CA GLU A 114 -31.69 3.10 9.63
C GLU A 114 -31.74 3.81 10.99
N ALA A 115 -31.01 4.92 11.17
CA ALA A 115 -31.02 5.69 12.41
C ALA A 115 -32.43 6.23 12.74
N SER A 116 -33.16 6.71 11.72
CA SER A 116 -34.53 7.20 11.87
C SER A 116 -35.51 6.09 12.26
N TRP A 117 -35.36 4.92 11.66
CA TRP A 117 -36.14 3.74 12.00
C TRP A 117 -35.80 3.25 13.42
N ALA A 118 -34.51 3.14 13.76
CA ALA A 118 -34.04 2.62 15.04
C ALA A 118 -34.57 3.42 16.22
N ILE A 119 -34.49 4.75 16.18
CA ILE A 119 -35.04 5.60 17.24
C ILE A 119 -36.57 5.48 17.34
N SER A 120 -37.27 5.34 16.22
CA SER A 120 -38.72 5.21 16.19
C SER A 120 -39.19 3.85 16.72
N ALA A 121 -38.46 2.77 16.40
CA ALA A 121 -38.70 1.44 16.90
C ALA A 121 -38.42 1.35 18.41
N LEU A 122 -37.30 1.89 18.88
CA LEU A 122 -36.97 1.99 20.31
C LEU A 122 -38.02 2.81 21.07
N HIS A 123 -38.47 3.93 20.51
CA HIS A 123 -39.54 4.74 21.11
C HIS A 123 -40.86 3.97 21.26
N SER A 124 -41.21 3.17 20.25
CA SER A 124 -42.42 2.33 20.28
C SER A 124 -42.34 1.24 21.35
N GLU A 125 -41.14 0.67 21.55
CA GLU A 125 -40.87 -0.41 22.50
C GLU A 125 -40.49 0.08 23.92
N MET A 126 -40.61 1.38 24.23
CA MET A 126 -40.24 1.96 25.54
C MET A 126 -40.93 1.31 26.75
N SER A 127 -42.08 0.67 26.54
CA SER A 127 -42.77 -0.06 27.60
C SER A 127 -42.02 -1.34 28.01
N ASN A 128 -41.33 -1.96 27.07
CA ASN A 128 -40.66 -3.26 27.18
C ASN A 128 -39.17 -3.16 27.54
N PHE A 129 -38.66 -1.96 27.82
CA PHE A 129 -37.28 -1.78 28.24
C PHE A 129 -37.00 -2.42 29.60
N ALA A 130 -35.95 -3.24 29.67
CA ALA A 130 -35.44 -3.81 30.92
C ALA A 130 -34.86 -2.73 31.87
N GLY A 131 -34.29 -1.67 31.30
CA GLY A 131 -33.69 -0.54 32.03
C GLY A 131 -33.71 0.75 31.20
N PRO A 132 -33.28 1.89 31.79
CA PRO A 132 -33.17 3.14 31.06
C PRO A 132 -32.14 3.03 29.93
N LYS A 133 -32.48 3.53 28.74
CA LYS A 133 -31.59 3.51 27.57
C LYS A 133 -31.16 4.92 27.18
N ILE A 134 -29.94 5.02 26.66
CA ILE A 134 -29.38 6.25 26.09
C ILE A 134 -29.23 6.07 24.58
N PHE A 135 -29.75 7.01 23.80
CA PHE A 135 -29.55 7.05 22.35
C PHE A 135 -28.74 8.30 21.99
N ILE A 136 -27.58 8.12 21.39
CA ILE A 136 -26.66 9.19 20.99
C ILE A 136 -26.58 9.20 19.46
N LEU A 137 -26.98 10.30 18.84
CA LEU A 137 -26.82 10.52 17.41
C LEU A 137 -25.56 11.36 17.17
N VAL A 138 -24.52 10.79 16.56
CA VAL A 138 -23.36 11.52 16.08
C VAL A 138 -23.70 12.08 14.69
N SER A 139 -23.97 13.38 14.66
CA SER A 139 -24.31 14.16 13.48
C SER A 139 -23.11 15.01 13.04
N THR A 140 -23.33 15.89 12.06
CA THR A 140 -22.30 16.72 11.43
C THR A 140 -22.60 18.21 11.55
N VAL A 141 -21.55 19.02 11.67
CA VAL A 141 -21.59 20.49 11.53
C VAL A 141 -22.13 20.97 10.17
N MET A 142 -22.23 20.10 9.16
CA MET A 142 -22.83 20.46 7.86
C MET A 142 -24.32 20.84 7.95
N THR A 143 -24.98 20.49 9.06
CA THR A 143 -26.32 20.99 9.40
C THR A 143 -26.37 22.49 9.73
N TRP A 144 -25.20 23.12 9.88
CA TRP A 144 -25.00 24.55 10.14
C TRP A 144 -24.41 25.32 8.95
N ALA A 145 -24.07 24.64 7.85
CA ALA A 145 -23.23 25.21 6.79
C ALA A 145 -23.70 26.52 6.14
N LEU A 146 -25.03 26.77 6.10
CA LEU A 146 -25.61 27.98 5.52
C LEU A 146 -26.22 28.91 6.58
N THR A 147 -25.82 28.74 7.84
CA THR A 147 -26.31 29.57 8.95
C THR A 147 -25.76 30.98 8.81
N LYS A 148 -26.64 31.97 8.92
CA LYS A 148 -26.20 33.37 8.90
C LYS A 148 -25.46 33.70 10.19
N PRO A 149 -24.40 34.53 10.15
CA PRO A 149 -23.66 34.98 11.33
C PRO A 149 -24.57 35.40 12.48
N VAL A 150 -24.10 35.19 13.71
CA VAL A 150 -24.83 35.56 14.93
C VAL A 150 -25.16 37.05 14.89
N ASP A 151 -24.16 37.86 14.53
CA ASP A 151 -24.22 39.29 14.29
C ASP A 151 -23.77 39.61 12.83
N PRO A 152 -24.57 40.31 12.02
CA PRO A 152 -24.15 40.77 10.69
C PRO A 152 -22.99 41.77 10.68
N ASP A 153 -22.81 42.52 11.78
CA ASP A 153 -21.80 43.57 11.89
C ASP A 153 -20.47 43.05 12.48
N ASP A 154 -20.51 41.86 13.11
CA ASP A 154 -19.34 41.15 13.65
C ASP A 154 -19.33 39.68 13.21
N LEU A 155 -18.57 39.40 12.15
CA LEU A 155 -18.42 38.08 11.56
C LEU A 155 -17.50 37.15 12.37
N GLU A 156 -16.88 37.64 13.44
CA GLU A 156 -15.92 36.88 14.23
C GLU A 156 -16.56 36.05 15.35
N ILE A 157 -17.79 36.40 15.72
CA ILE A 157 -18.54 35.74 16.80
C ILE A 157 -18.82 34.28 16.41
N PRO A 158 -18.31 33.30 17.19
CA PRO A 158 -18.54 31.89 16.92
C PRO A 158 -19.98 31.48 17.28
N PHE A 159 -20.50 30.47 16.58
CA PHE A 159 -21.73 29.80 16.96
C PHE A 159 -21.50 28.89 18.16
N THR A 160 -22.49 28.85 19.06
CA THR A 160 -22.50 27.94 20.22
C THR A 160 -23.70 26.98 20.13
N GLU A 161 -23.77 26.00 21.03
CA GLU A 161 -24.88 25.04 21.09
C GLU A 161 -26.24 25.71 21.27
N ASP A 162 -26.29 26.88 21.91
CA ASP A 162 -27.52 27.64 22.14
C ASP A 162 -28.14 28.17 20.84
N ASP A 163 -27.31 28.41 19.81
CA ASP A 163 -27.75 28.89 18.50
C ASP A 163 -28.37 27.81 17.63
N TYR A 164 -28.42 26.55 18.08
CA TYR A 164 -28.83 25.43 17.22
C TYR A 164 -30.21 25.62 16.58
N ARG A 165 -31.13 26.37 17.21
CA ARG A 165 -32.46 26.65 16.65
C ARG A 165 -32.42 27.54 15.40
N ARG A 166 -31.36 28.34 15.21
CA ARG A 166 -31.18 29.25 14.07
C ARG A 166 -30.47 28.58 12.89
N ARG A 167 -29.94 27.36 13.07
CA ARG A 167 -29.10 26.67 12.09
C ARG A 167 -29.79 26.44 10.74
N ARG A 168 -29.01 26.52 9.67
CA ARG A 168 -29.43 26.20 8.30
C ARG A 168 -28.46 25.20 7.67
N PRO A 169 -28.95 24.03 7.22
CA PRO A 169 -28.10 22.98 6.67
C PRO A 169 -27.68 23.31 5.24
N HIS A 170 -26.58 22.70 4.82
CA HIS A 170 -26.27 22.57 3.40
C HIS A 170 -27.41 21.81 2.67
N PRO A 171 -27.71 22.08 1.39
CA PRO A 171 -28.78 21.42 0.66
C PRO A 171 -28.69 19.89 0.66
N ASN A 172 -27.47 19.34 0.61
CA ASN A 172 -27.20 17.90 0.64
C ASN A 172 -27.38 17.26 2.04
N PHE A 173 -27.54 18.08 3.10
CA PHE A 173 -27.63 17.63 4.50
C PHE A 173 -28.99 17.95 5.14
N LYS A 174 -30.05 18.11 4.32
CA LYS A 174 -31.43 18.33 4.79
C LYS A 174 -32.03 17.11 5.49
N GLU A 175 -31.58 15.92 5.13
CA GLU A 175 -32.05 14.69 5.75
C GLU A 175 -31.43 14.52 7.13
N HIS A 176 -30.13 14.80 7.31
CA HIS A 176 -29.46 14.84 8.63
C HIS A 176 -30.23 15.68 9.65
N ILE A 177 -30.58 16.94 9.31
CA ILE A 177 -31.35 17.80 10.22
C ILE A 177 -32.76 17.25 10.52
N SER A 178 -33.33 16.46 9.60
CA SER A 178 -34.64 15.82 9.79
C SER A 178 -34.56 14.69 10.80
N VAL A 179 -33.50 13.87 10.72
CA VAL A 179 -33.18 12.82 11.71
C VAL A 179 -32.89 13.45 13.08
N GLU A 180 -32.10 14.52 13.14
CA GLU A 180 -31.84 15.25 14.39
C GLU A 180 -33.14 15.71 15.08
N LYS A 181 -34.06 16.32 14.32
CA LYS A 181 -35.35 16.77 14.86
C LYS A 181 -36.20 15.60 15.35
N LEU A 182 -36.14 14.46 14.66
CA LEU A 182 -36.84 13.23 15.06
C LEU A 182 -36.30 12.72 16.40
N VAL A 183 -34.98 12.60 16.54
CA VAL A 183 -34.32 12.16 17.78
C VAL A 183 -34.69 13.06 18.97
N LEU A 184 -34.59 14.39 18.81
CA LEU A 184 -35.00 15.34 19.86
C LEU A 184 -36.49 15.25 20.21
N LYS A 185 -37.35 14.91 19.25
CA LYS A 185 -38.78 14.76 19.47
C LYS A 185 -39.05 13.50 20.31
N MET A 186 -38.41 12.38 19.99
CA MET A 186 -38.63 11.11 20.68
C MET A 186 -38.17 11.17 22.14
N GLY A 187 -37.03 11.80 22.43
CA GLY A 187 -36.52 11.95 23.80
C GLY A 187 -37.36 12.84 24.73
N LYS A 188 -38.33 13.61 24.22
CA LYS A 188 -39.23 14.42 25.07
C LYS A 188 -40.33 13.61 25.76
N THR A 189 -40.58 12.38 25.33
CA THR A 189 -41.77 11.61 25.76
C THR A 189 -41.65 11.11 27.20
N LYS A 190 -40.62 10.32 27.51
CA LYS A 190 -40.32 9.83 28.88
C LYS A 190 -38.81 9.73 29.07
N LYS A 191 -38.20 10.83 29.51
CA LYS A 191 -36.73 10.95 29.70
C LYS A 191 -36.14 9.90 30.63
N SER A 192 -36.89 9.46 31.64
CA SER A 192 -36.44 8.43 32.60
C SER A 192 -36.28 7.04 31.99
N LYS A 193 -36.87 6.78 30.82
CA LYS A 193 -36.74 5.49 30.11
C LYS A 193 -35.87 5.58 28.87
N LEU A 194 -35.98 6.66 28.09
CA LEU A 194 -35.19 6.89 26.88
C LEU A 194 -34.66 8.32 26.90
N SER A 195 -33.35 8.46 27.06
CA SER A 195 -32.66 9.75 26.94
C SER A 195 -31.99 9.82 25.58
N THR A 196 -32.21 10.92 24.85
CA THR A 196 -31.65 11.12 23.51
C THR A 196 -30.69 12.30 23.51
N TYR A 197 -29.55 12.15 22.86
CA TYR A 197 -28.54 13.19 22.69
C TYR A 197 -28.13 13.29 21.23
N ILE A 198 -27.80 14.51 20.80
CA ILE A 198 -27.25 14.78 19.47
C ILE A 198 -25.90 15.43 19.68
N VAL A 199 -24.89 14.89 19.02
CA VAL A 199 -23.52 15.40 19.01
C VAL A 199 -23.23 15.85 17.58
N ALA A 200 -23.24 17.15 17.33
CA ALA A 200 -22.85 17.73 16.05
C ALA A 200 -21.33 17.83 15.99
N ALA A 201 -20.67 16.85 15.38
CA ALA A 201 -19.22 16.79 15.29
C ALA A 201 -18.69 17.72 14.19
N GLY A 202 -17.58 18.40 14.48
CA GLY A 202 -16.71 19.03 13.48
C GLY A 202 -16.13 18.00 12.50
N LEU A 203 -15.33 18.46 11.54
CA LEU A 203 -14.62 17.53 10.67
C LEU A 203 -13.63 16.70 11.50
N GLN A 204 -13.81 15.39 11.42
CA GLN A 204 -13.11 14.41 12.24
C GLN A 204 -11.70 14.16 11.70
N TYR A 205 -10.70 14.22 12.58
CA TYR A 205 -9.29 13.94 12.26
C TYR A 205 -8.60 13.15 13.38
N GLY A 206 -7.36 12.71 13.12
CA GLY A 206 -6.58 11.88 14.04
C GLY A 206 -6.65 10.41 13.67
N MET A 207 -5.83 9.57 14.29
CA MET A 207 -5.98 8.12 14.17
C MET A 207 -6.14 7.57 12.71
N GLY A 208 -5.27 7.93 11.75
CA GLY A 208 -5.25 7.30 10.41
C GLY A 208 -5.96 8.07 9.28
N GLU A 209 -6.28 9.34 9.56
CA GLU A 209 -7.15 10.36 8.99
C GLU A 209 -8.04 10.10 7.76
N ASN A 210 -9.24 10.68 7.89
CA ASN A 210 -10.45 10.58 7.08
C ASN A 210 -10.47 11.59 5.91
N ILE A 211 -11.20 12.71 6.04
CA ILE A 211 -11.33 13.70 4.96
C ILE A 211 -10.00 14.35 4.57
N PHE A 212 -9.03 14.39 5.49
CA PHE A 212 -7.69 14.93 5.24
C PHE A 212 -6.70 13.92 4.65
N HIS A 213 -7.11 12.66 4.45
CA HIS A 213 -6.24 11.58 3.97
C HIS A 213 -5.48 11.94 2.70
N TYR A 214 -6.17 12.56 1.74
CA TYR A 214 -5.59 12.97 0.48
C TYR A 214 -4.34 13.83 0.67
N PHE A 215 -4.41 14.84 1.55
CA PHE A 215 -3.28 15.74 1.79
C PHE A 215 -2.12 15.03 2.46
N PHE A 216 -2.39 14.18 3.46
CA PHE A 216 -1.35 13.38 4.12
C PHE A 216 -0.67 12.41 3.16
N LYS A 217 -1.45 11.70 2.34
CA LYS A 217 -0.95 10.76 1.34
C LYS A 217 -0.11 11.47 0.26
N ALA A 218 -0.60 12.59 -0.28
CA ALA A 218 0.12 13.38 -1.27
C ALA A 218 1.43 13.95 -0.70
N SER A 219 1.40 14.48 0.53
CA SER A 219 2.61 14.94 1.23
C SER A 219 3.59 13.82 1.53
N TRP A 220 3.10 12.64 1.95
CA TRP A 220 3.93 11.47 2.26
C TRP A 220 4.64 10.89 1.04
N LEU A 221 3.94 10.78 -0.09
CA LEU A 221 4.49 10.24 -1.34
C LEU A 221 5.53 11.19 -1.94
N GLY A 222 5.36 12.51 -1.78
CA GLY A 222 6.29 13.51 -2.28
C GLY A 222 6.31 13.64 -3.81
N GLU A 223 5.33 13.04 -4.51
CA GLU A 223 5.18 13.12 -5.96
C GLU A 223 4.81 14.52 -6.44
N VAL A 224 4.12 15.29 -5.59
CA VAL A 224 3.69 16.65 -5.88
C VAL A 224 4.62 17.65 -5.19
N SER A 225 5.20 18.57 -5.96
CA SER A 225 6.11 19.60 -5.45
C SER A 225 5.42 20.69 -4.63
N ARG A 226 4.11 20.89 -4.85
CA ARG A 226 3.27 21.87 -4.14
C ARG A 226 1.90 21.25 -3.84
N ILE A 227 1.52 21.19 -2.57
CA ILE A 227 0.24 20.60 -2.19
C ILE A 227 -0.91 21.58 -2.54
N PRO A 228 -1.96 21.14 -3.25
CA PRO A 228 -3.03 22.03 -3.69
C PRO A 228 -3.95 22.43 -2.53
N ILE A 229 -4.27 23.71 -2.46
CA ILE A 229 -5.30 24.30 -1.60
C ILE A 229 -6.47 24.66 -2.50
N PHE A 230 -7.58 23.94 -2.37
CA PHE A 230 -8.76 24.17 -3.19
C PHE A 230 -9.50 25.45 -2.77
N GLY A 231 -9.65 26.38 -3.71
CA GLY A 231 -10.30 27.67 -3.49
C GLY A 231 -9.38 28.72 -2.86
N SER A 232 -9.96 29.64 -2.08
CA SER A 232 -9.20 30.73 -1.46
C SER A 232 -8.38 30.28 -0.24
N GLY A 233 -8.80 29.19 0.42
CA GLY A 233 -8.17 28.65 1.64
C GLY A 233 -8.52 29.41 2.92
N ASN A 234 -9.14 30.58 2.83
CA ASN A 234 -9.43 31.45 3.99
C ASN A 234 -10.63 30.96 4.83
N ASN A 235 -11.27 29.85 4.44
CA ASN A 235 -12.43 29.36 5.14
C ASN A 235 -12.04 28.68 6.46
N VAL A 236 -12.67 29.08 7.57
CA VAL A 236 -12.48 28.46 8.88
C VAL A 236 -13.28 27.17 8.95
N ILE A 237 -12.59 26.08 9.23
CA ILE A 237 -13.16 24.74 9.29
C ILE A 237 -13.18 24.28 10.76
N PRO A 238 -14.35 24.00 11.36
CA PRO A 238 -14.42 23.44 12.69
C PRO A 238 -14.03 21.96 12.63
N THR A 239 -13.04 21.59 13.42
CA THR A 239 -12.47 20.24 13.47
C THR A 239 -12.65 19.60 14.84
N ILE A 240 -12.54 18.28 14.93
CA ILE A 240 -12.43 17.57 16.21
C ILE A 240 -11.60 16.30 16.05
N HIS A 241 -10.73 16.04 17.01
CA HIS A 241 -9.99 14.78 17.05
C HIS A 241 -10.92 13.62 17.42
N VAL A 242 -10.83 12.47 16.75
CA VAL A 242 -11.80 11.38 16.95
C VAL A 242 -11.78 10.81 18.38
N ASN A 243 -10.63 10.78 19.05
CA ASN A 243 -10.60 10.38 20.47
C ASN A 243 -11.28 11.41 21.39
N ASP A 244 -11.23 12.70 21.03
CA ASP A 244 -11.91 13.74 21.81
C ASP A 244 -13.43 13.62 21.62
N LEU A 245 -13.87 13.32 20.40
CA LEU A 245 -15.27 12.95 20.13
C LEU A 245 -15.70 11.71 20.93
N ALA A 246 -14.85 10.69 21.05
CA ALA A 246 -15.13 9.51 21.87
C ALA A 246 -15.20 9.86 23.37
N GLY A 247 -14.32 10.74 23.86
CA GLY A 247 -14.36 11.28 25.22
C GLY A 247 -15.64 12.06 25.50
N VAL A 248 -16.15 12.83 24.53
CA VAL A 248 -17.45 13.50 24.61
C VAL A 248 -18.59 12.49 24.74
N ILE A 249 -18.55 11.41 23.95
CA ILE A 249 -19.56 10.33 24.02
C ILE A 249 -19.52 9.64 25.39
N GLN A 250 -18.33 9.33 25.91
CA GLN A 250 -18.16 8.78 27.27
C GLN A 250 -18.79 9.71 28.32
N ASN A 251 -18.45 11.00 28.29
CA ASN A 251 -18.99 11.98 29.24
C ASN A 251 -20.52 12.10 29.15
N ILE A 252 -21.12 12.00 27.96
CA ILE A 252 -22.59 11.98 27.82
C ILE A 252 -23.20 10.75 28.50
N ILE A 253 -22.56 9.58 28.37
CA ILE A 253 -23.04 8.31 28.93
C ILE A 253 -22.99 8.33 30.47
N ASP A 254 -21.96 8.97 31.02
CA ASP A 254 -21.70 9.03 32.46
C ASP A 254 -22.48 10.16 33.13
N HIS A 255 -22.33 11.41 32.66
CA HIS A 255 -22.92 12.60 33.27
C HIS A 255 -24.41 12.82 32.95
N LYS A 256 -24.91 12.25 31.84
CA LYS A 256 -26.31 12.43 31.35
C LYS A 256 -26.77 13.90 31.40
N PRO A 257 -26.15 14.79 30.60
CA PRO A 257 -26.38 16.23 30.71
C PRO A 257 -27.84 16.62 30.46
N LYS A 258 -28.23 17.79 30.97
CA LYS A 258 -29.57 18.37 30.71
C LYS A 258 -29.73 18.86 29.27
N THR A 259 -28.63 19.28 28.65
CA THR A 259 -28.57 19.74 27.26
C THR A 259 -28.53 18.52 26.33
N HIS A 260 -29.49 18.46 25.39
CA HIS A 260 -29.65 17.31 24.49
C HIS A 260 -29.05 17.52 23.09
N TYR A 261 -28.54 18.72 22.80
CA TYR A 261 -27.84 19.05 21.55
C TYR A 261 -26.49 19.63 21.93
N LEU A 262 -25.42 18.95 21.52
CA LEU A 262 -24.04 19.25 21.88
C LEU A 262 -23.28 19.48 20.59
N LEU A 263 -22.43 20.51 20.58
CA LEU A 263 -21.49 20.77 19.50
C LEU A 263 -20.15 20.19 19.94
N ALA A 264 -19.53 19.37 19.11
CA ALA A 264 -18.25 18.74 19.40
C ALA A 264 -17.22 19.23 18.40
N VAL A 265 -16.52 20.30 18.76
CA VAL A 265 -15.44 20.95 18.00
C VAL A 265 -14.29 21.27 18.95
N ASP A 266 -13.07 21.27 18.44
CA ASP A 266 -11.90 21.77 19.13
C ASP A 266 -11.90 23.32 19.18
N ASP A 267 -10.93 23.90 19.90
CA ASP A 267 -10.83 25.35 20.08
C ASP A 267 -10.14 26.07 18.95
N SER A 268 -9.75 25.31 17.94
CA SER A 268 -9.01 25.86 16.84
C SER A 268 -9.92 26.58 15.87
N LYS A 269 -9.46 27.75 15.43
CA LYS A 269 -10.12 28.58 14.40
C LYS A 269 -9.26 28.61 13.14
N ASN A 270 -8.66 27.45 12.84
CA ASN A 270 -7.72 27.30 11.75
C ASN A 270 -8.44 27.45 10.41
N THR A 271 -7.79 28.14 9.48
CA THR A 271 -8.27 28.16 8.11
C THR A 271 -7.90 26.86 7.39
N PHE A 272 -8.60 26.55 6.30
CA PHE A 272 -8.23 25.42 5.45
C PHE A 272 -6.80 25.52 4.93
N GLU A 273 -6.35 26.74 4.60
CA GLU A 273 -4.96 27.01 4.21
C GLU A 273 -3.97 26.67 5.32
N ASP A 274 -4.24 27.04 6.57
CA ASP A 274 -3.37 26.75 7.71
C ASP A 274 -3.22 25.23 7.91
N ILE A 275 -4.34 24.49 7.84
CA ILE A 275 -4.35 23.03 7.96
C ILE A 275 -3.48 22.40 6.87
N VAL A 276 -3.70 22.75 5.59
CA VAL A 276 -2.96 22.15 4.47
C VAL A 276 -1.48 22.53 4.49
N LYS A 277 -1.14 23.78 4.86
CA LYS A 277 0.26 24.21 5.02
C LYS A 277 0.97 23.43 6.11
N MET A 278 0.31 23.20 7.25
CA MET A 278 0.90 22.45 8.36
C MET A 278 1.09 20.98 8.02
N ILE A 279 0.15 20.36 7.29
CA ILE A 279 0.35 19.00 6.77
C ILE A 279 1.55 18.96 5.81
N SER A 280 1.63 19.93 4.89
CA SER A 280 2.72 20.02 3.91
C SER A 280 4.08 20.25 4.59
N SER A 281 4.17 21.05 5.66
CA SER A 281 5.42 21.28 6.38
C SER A 281 5.82 20.11 7.28
N ALA A 282 4.85 19.42 7.88
CA ALA A 282 5.09 18.27 8.74
C ALA A 282 5.54 17.04 7.95
N LEU A 283 4.83 16.72 6.87
CA LEU A 283 5.06 15.50 6.08
C LEU A 283 5.70 15.74 4.71
N GLY A 284 5.39 16.84 4.07
CA GLY A 284 5.68 17.07 2.65
C GLY A 284 6.82 18.06 2.38
N PRO A 285 6.78 18.72 1.20
CA PRO A 285 7.81 19.67 0.79
C PRO A 285 7.68 21.05 1.47
N GLY A 286 6.65 21.29 2.29
CA GLY A 286 6.37 22.59 2.91
C GLY A 286 5.82 23.65 1.95
N LYS A 287 5.75 23.36 0.64
CA LYS A 287 5.21 24.25 -0.38
C LYS A 287 3.75 23.92 -0.68
N THR A 288 2.92 24.95 -0.87
CA THR A 288 1.48 24.84 -1.17
C THR A 288 1.10 25.77 -2.31
N GLU A 289 0.06 25.44 -3.06
CA GLU A 289 -0.44 26.24 -4.19
C GLU A 289 -1.96 26.35 -4.17
N LYS A 290 -2.50 27.54 -4.39
CA LYS A 290 -3.97 27.75 -4.45
C LYS A 290 -4.48 27.38 -5.84
N VAL A 291 -5.43 26.45 -5.90
CA VAL A 291 -6.05 25.96 -7.13
C VAL A 291 -7.55 26.22 -7.13
N PRO A 292 -8.21 26.36 -8.30
CA PRO A 292 -9.66 26.46 -8.38
C PRO A 292 -10.38 25.32 -7.66
N LYS A 293 -11.53 25.60 -7.06
CA LYS A 293 -12.31 24.59 -6.32
C LYS A 293 -12.75 23.43 -7.24
N GLU A 294 -12.92 23.70 -8.52
CA GLU A 294 -13.30 22.74 -9.55
C GLU A 294 -12.28 21.60 -9.69
N GLU A 295 -11.02 21.83 -9.36
CA GLU A 295 -9.97 20.80 -9.40
C GLU A 295 -10.16 19.72 -8.33
N ALA A 296 -10.84 20.03 -7.23
CA ALA A 296 -11.18 19.03 -6.20
C ALA A 296 -12.04 17.90 -6.79
N PHE A 297 -12.91 18.21 -7.76
CA PHE A 297 -13.77 17.22 -8.42
C PHE A 297 -13.02 16.30 -9.39
N LEU A 298 -11.81 16.68 -9.81
CA LEU A 298 -10.96 15.82 -10.65
C LEU A 298 -10.21 14.78 -9.81
N THR A 299 -10.14 14.99 -8.50
CA THR A 299 -9.43 14.12 -7.57
C THR A 299 -10.35 12.96 -7.17
N LYS A 300 -9.98 11.73 -7.56
CA LYS A 300 -10.77 10.51 -7.28
C LYS A 300 -10.94 10.20 -5.78
N ASP A 301 -10.06 10.74 -4.95
CA ASP A 301 -10.05 10.50 -3.49
C ASP A 301 -11.14 11.31 -2.74
N PHE A 302 -11.82 12.27 -3.39
CA PHE A 302 -12.89 13.06 -2.77
C PHE A 302 -14.29 12.70 -3.27
N THR A 303 -15.22 12.55 -2.33
CA THR A 303 -16.66 12.53 -2.63
C THR A 303 -17.23 13.95 -2.71
N GLN A 304 -18.45 14.09 -3.24
CA GLN A 304 -19.14 15.39 -3.24
C GLN A 304 -19.35 15.93 -1.81
N ALA A 305 -19.63 15.05 -0.84
CA ALA A 305 -19.80 15.45 0.55
C ALA A 305 -18.49 15.99 1.15
N ASP A 306 -17.35 15.42 0.77
CA ASP A 306 -16.03 15.88 1.22
C ASP A 306 -15.71 17.26 0.68
N ILE A 307 -15.97 17.50 -0.60
CA ILE A 307 -15.74 18.81 -1.23
C ILE A 307 -16.63 19.88 -0.59
N ASP A 308 -17.89 19.56 -0.29
CA ASP A 308 -18.81 20.45 0.41
C ASP A 308 -18.31 20.76 1.84
N ALA A 309 -17.82 19.74 2.55
CA ALA A 309 -17.25 19.86 3.89
C ALA A 309 -15.95 20.68 3.95
N LEU A 310 -15.01 20.45 3.02
CA LEU A 310 -13.77 21.24 2.91
C LEU A 310 -14.02 22.70 2.52
N SER A 311 -15.19 22.99 1.93
CA SER A 311 -15.60 24.35 1.57
C SER A 311 -16.37 25.07 2.68
N LEU A 312 -16.56 24.42 3.83
CA LEU A 312 -17.30 24.97 4.96
C LEU A 312 -16.57 26.21 5.51
N HIS A 313 -17.32 27.27 5.76
CA HIS A 313 -16.88 28.44 6.51
C HIS A 313 -17.77 28.60 7.73
N LEU A 314 -17.31 28.08 8.86
CA LEU A 314 -18.08 28.07 10.11
C LEU A 314 -17.14 28.26 11.30
N ARG A 315 -17.29 29.37 12.02
CA ARG A 315 -16.68 29.57 13.34
C ARG A 315 -17.64 29.01 14.39
N ALA A 316 -17.23 27.97 15.09
CA ALA A 316 -18.07 27.32 16.11
C ALA A 316 -17.23 27.09 17.38
N GLU A 317 -17.86 27.11 18.54
CA GLU A 317 -17.20 26.91 19.83
C GLU A 317 -18.06 26.06 20.75
N ALA A 318 -17.47 25.00 21.31
CA ALA A 318 -18.13 24.05 22.20
C ALA A 318 -18.08 24.50 23.67
N VAL A 319 -18.76 25.60 24.00
CA VAL A 319 -18.71 26.22 25.33
C VAL A 319 -19.24 25.27 26.42
N PHE A 320 -20.25 24.46 26.09
CA PHE A 320 -20.81 23.53 27.06
C PHE A 320 -19.82 22.43 27.45
N LEU A 321 -19.10 21.87 26.47
CA LEU A 321 -18.16 20.78 26.70
C LEU A 321 -17.02 21.20 27.64
N LYS A 322 -16.41 22.37 27.39
CA LYS A 322 -15.31 22.89 28.23
C LYS A 322 -15.70 23.09 29.68
N ASN A 323 -16.90 23.63 29.90
CA ASN A 323 -17.32 24.06 31.22
C ASN A 323 -18.00 22.95 32.02
N SER A 324 -18.48 21.90 31.36
CA SER A 324 -19.36 20.90 31.99
C SER A 324 -18.80 19.49 32.00
N PHE A 325 -17.80 19.18 31.17
CA PHE A 325 -17.21 17.84 31.08
C PHE A 325 -15.74 17.84 31.45
N ASN A 326 -15.31 16.75 32.08
CA ASN A 326 -13.91 16.46 32.38
C ASN A 326 -13.32 15.71 31.18
N LEU A 327 -12.90 16.46 30.17
CA LEU A 327 -12.33 15.91 28.95
C LEU A 327 -10.80 15.94 29.01
N HIS A 328 -10.18 14.76 28.88
CA HIS A 328 -8.76 14.62 28.57
C HIS A 328 -8.52 14.86 27.10
N TRP A 329 -8.48 16.13 26.70
CA TRP A 329 -8.29 16.51 25.30
C TRP A 329 -6.96 16.00 24.75
N ALA A 330 -7.04 15.23 23.67
CA ALA A 330 -5.89 14.86 22.86
C ALA A 330 -5.39 16.05 22.03
N CYS A 331 -6.30 16.89 21.51
CA CYS A 331 -5.97 18.02 20.65
C CYS A 331 -6.90 19.23 20.89
N GLU A 332 -6.94 19.79 22.09
CA GLU A 332 -7.78 20.96 22.43
C GLU A 332 -7.51 22.16 21.52
N SER A 333 -6.23 22.51 21.32
CA SER A 333 -5.81 23.60 20.42
C SER A 333 -5.89 23.25 18.92
N GLY A 334 -6.47 22.10 18.60
CA GLY A 334 -6.69 21.59 17.26
C GLY A 334 -5.47 20.98 16.56
N MET A 335 -5.68 20.65 15.30
CA MET A 335 -4.77 19.86 14.48
C MET A 335 -3.44 20.57 14.17
N VAL A 336 -3.48 21.87 13.90
CA VAL A 336 -2.29 22.66 13.49
C VAL A 336 -1.21 22.63 14.57
N VAL A 337 -1.59 22.85 15.83
CA VAL A 337 -0.65 22.86 16.96
C VAL A 337 -0.14 21.45 17.27
N ASN A 338 -1.01 20.44 17.14
CA ASN A 338 -0.72 19.06 17.53
C ASN A 338 -0.33 18.17 16.34
N ILE A 339 0.14 18.75 15.23
CA ILE A 339 0.33 18.03 13.98
C ILE A 339 1.33 16.86 14.10
N ASP A 340 2.39 17.00 14.90
CA ASP A 340 3.40 15.96 15.08
C ASP A 340 2.81 14.69 15.71
N ARG A 341 1.90 14.86 16.67
CA ARG A 341 1.16 13.75 17.28
C ARG A 341 0.25 13.08 16.26
N VAL A 342 -0.53 13.87 15.52
CA VAL A 342 -1.45 13.36 14.49
C VAL A 342 -0.69 12.59 13.40
N VAL A 343 0.47 13.09 12.99
CA VAL A 343 1.35 12.42 12.02
C VAL A 343 1.87 11.09 12.56
N GLU A 344 2.25 11.03 13.83
CA GLU A 344 2.72 9.77 14.43
C GLU A 344 1.58 8.74 14.54
N GLU A 345 0.39 9.17 14.95
CA GLU A 345 -0.82 8.33 14.97
C GLU A 345 -1.15 7.78 13.57
N TYR A 346 -1.06 8.63 12.54
CA TYR A 346 -1.23 8.22 11.14
C TYR A 346 -0.24 7.12 10.75
N ARG A 347 1.05 7.32 11.07
CA ARG A 347 2.12 6.38 10.73
C ARG A 347 1.89 5.03 11.39
N GLN A 348 1.52 5.02 12.66
CA GLN A 348 1.30 3.80 13.42
C GLN A 348 0.11 3.01 12.89
N ILE A 349 -1.03 3.66 12.65
CA ILE A 349 -2.26 2.99 12.20
C ILE A 349 -2.13 2.44 10.77
N ARG A 350 -1.50 3.21 9.88
CA ARG A 350 -1.29 2.80 8.48
C ARG A 350 -0.05 1.92 8.31
N GLN A 351 0.70 1.67 9.38
CA GLN A 351 1.98 0.93 9.39
C GLN A 351 3.00 1.52 8.41
N LEU A 352 3.04 2.86 8.32
CA LEU A 352 3.95 3.62 7.47
C LEU A 352 5.26 3.85 8.21
N LEU A 353 6.15 2.86 8.13
CA LEU A 353 7.44 2.88 8.81
C LEU A 353 8.57 2.97 7.79
N PRO A 354 9.49 3.93 7.93
CA PRO A 354 10.60 4.09 7.01
C PRO A 354 11.50 2.87 7.05
N ILE A 355 11.89 2.34 5.89
CA ILE A 355 12.84 1.23 5.79
C ILE A 355 14.21 1.79 5.43
N ARG A 356 15.21 1.54 6.28
CA ARG A 356 16.55 2.12 6.14
C ARG A 356 17.57 1.00 5.93
N ILE A 357 18.16 0.97 4.75
CA ILE A 357 19.05 -0.10 4.32
C ILE A 357 20.42 0.49 3.97
N CYS A 358 21.49 -0.16 4.40
CA CYS A 358 22.85 0.13 3.95
C CYS A 358 23.40 -1.05 3.16
N ILE A 359 23.96 -0.78 1.97
CA ILE A 359 24.58 -1.80 1.11
C ILE A 359 26.07 -1.50 1.00
N LEU A 360 26.88 -2.42 1.51
CA LEU A 360 28.33 -2.37 1.53
C LEU A 360 28.92 -3.48 0.66
N GLY A 361 30.23 -3.39 0.36
CA GLY A 361 30.94 -4.38 -0.46
C GLY A 361 31.94 -3.77 -1.44
N PRO A 362 32.71 -4.62 -2.16
CA PRO A 362 33.82 -4.19 -3.00
C PRO A 362 33.36 -3.38 -4.23
N PRO A 363 34.25 -2.58 -4.85
CA PRO A 363 33.91 -1.87 -6.09
C PRO A 363 33.52 -2.86 -7.20
N ALA A 364 32.60 -2.45 -8.10
CA ALA A 364 32.06 -3.24 -9.21
C ALA A 364 31.19 -4.48 -8.88
N VAL A 365 30.96 -4.80 -7.60
CA VAL A 365 30.14 -5.95 -7.18
C VAL A 365 28.65 -5.86 -7.54
N GLY A 366 28.15 -4.67 -7.90
CA GLY A 366 26.74 -4.46 -8.28
C GLY A 366 25.86 -3.77 -7.24
N LYS A 367 26.44 -3.20 -6.17
CA LYS A 367 25.70 -2.46 -5.11
C LYS A 367 24.65 -1.50 -5.66
N THR A 368 25.03 -0.62 -6.60
CA THR A 368 24.12 0.35 -7.21
C THR A 368 22.96 -0.30 -7.95
N THR A 369 23.18 -1.43 -8.61
CA THR A 369 22.11 -2.18 -9.30
C THR A 369 21.12 -2.76 -8.29
N VAL A 370 21.64 -3.40 -7.23
CA VAL A 370 20.83 -3.96 -6.14
C VAL A 370 20.06 -2.86 -5.39
N ALA A 371 20.74 -1.76 -5.06
CA ALA A 371 20.15 -0.60 -4.40
C ALA A 371 18.96 -0.04 -5.21
N LYS A 372 19.15 0.18 -6.52
CA LYS A 372 18.07 0.65 -7.40
C LYS A 372 16.88 -0.31 -7.48
N LYS A 373 17.13 -1.62 -7.50
CA LYS A 373 16.06 -2.64 -7.48
C LYS A 373 15.26 -2.61 -6.17
N ILE A 374 15.96 -2.49 -5.04
CA ILE A 374 15.33 -2.38 -3.71
C ILE A 374 14.53 -1.08 -3.58
N CYS A 375 15.12 0.05 -4.00
CA CYS A 375 14.43 1.34 -4.03
C CYS A 375 13.13 1.28 -4.84
N LYS A 376 13.14 0.62 -6.01
CA LYS A 376 11.93 0.44 -6.82
C LYS A 376 10.89 -0.45 -6.13
N HIS A 377 11.32 -1.55 -5.49
CA HIS A 377 10.41 -2.50 -4.85
C HIS A 377 9.70 -1.91 -3.62
N TYR A 378 10.45 -1.18 -2.79
CA TYR A 378 9.96 -0.62 -1.53
C TYR A 378 9.53 0.86 -1.62
N LYS A 379 9.70 1.50 -2.80
CA LYS A 379 9.54 2.95 -3.01
C LYS A 379 10.39 3.74 -2.01
N LEU A 380 11.70 3.48 -2.00
CA LEU A 380 12.69 4.14 -1.12
C LEU A 380 13.60 5.08 -1.91
N HIS A 381 14.24 6.01 -1.20
CA HIS A 381 15.19 6.94 -1.79
C HIS A 381 16.57 6.28 -1.94
N HIS A 382 17.10 6.25 -3.17
CA HIS A 382 18.48 5.85 -3.41
C HIS A 382 19.40 7.00 -3.00
N VAL A 383 20.27 6.77 -2.03
CA VAL A 383 21.16 7.81 -1.49
C VAL A 383 22.60 7.45 -1.81
N THR A 384 23.21 8.25 -2.68
CA THR A 384 24.65 8.22 -2.94
C THR A 384 25.28 9.56 -2.59
N VAL A 385 26.55 9.55 -2.16
CA VAL A 385 27.29 10.78 -1.84
C VAL A 385 27.29 11.76 -3.03
N LYS A 386 27.42 11.25 -4.26
CA LYS A 386 27.43 12.09 -5.47
C LYS A 386 26.09 12.78 -5.72
N GLU A 387 24.99 12.03 -5.63
CA GLU A 387 23.65 12.57 -5.85
C GLU A 387 23.25 13.53 -4.73
N ALA A 388 23.56 13.21 -3.47
CA ALA A 388 23.28 14.10 -2.34
C ALA A 388 24.01 15.45 -2.47
N ILE A 389 25.27 15.44 -2.90
CA ILE A 389 26.04 16.67 -3.16
C ILE A 389 25.41 17.47 -4.31
N ALA A 390 25.09 16.81 -5.44
CA ALA A 390 24.52 17.49 -6.60
C ALA A 390 23.15 18.10 -6.29
N GLU A 391 22.30 17.36 -5.56
CA GLU A 391 21.00 17.83 -5.12
C GLU A 391 21.11 19.01 -4.15
N ARG A 392 22.04 18.95 -3.18
CA ARG A 392 22.26 20.04 -2.23
C ARG A 392 22.73 21.32 -2.94
N ILE A 393 23.63 21.20 -3.92
CA ILE A 393 24.08 22.34 -4.73
C ILE A 393 22.91 22.92 -5.52
N ALA A 394 22.09 22.09 -6.17
CA ALA A 394 20.93 22.55 -6.93
C ALA A 394 19.90 23.28 -6.03
N GLN A 395 19.64 22.76 -4.83
CA GLN A 395 18.76 23.41 -3.84
C GLN A 395 19.31 24.77 -3.40
N LEU A 396 20.61 24.87 -3.13
CA LEU A 396 21.25 26.14 -2.75
C LEU A 396 21.24 27.14 -3.92
N GLU A 397 21.39 26.68 -5.17
CA GLU A 397 21.28 27.52 -6.37
C GLU A 397 19.85 28.04 -6.55
N GLU A 398 18.83 27.21 -6.33
CA GLU A 398 17.42 27.61 -6.37
C GLU A 398 17.15 28.71 -5.33
N ILE A 399 17.53 28.47 -4.07
CA ILE A 399 17.34 29.43 -2.97
C ILE A 399 18.10 30.74 -3.22
N ALA A 400 19.35 30.66 -3.71
CA ALA A 400 20.16 31.82 -4.02
C ALA A 400 19.62 32.66 -5.20
N GLY A 401 18.84 32.05 -6.08
CA GLY A 401 18.23 32.67 -7.26
C GLY A 401 16.81 33.21 -7.06
N MET A 402 16.22 33.06 -5.86
CA MET A 402 14.88 33.59 -5.54
C MET A 402 14.90 35.12 -5.40
N ASP A 403 13.88 35.79 -5.96
CA ASP A 403 13.69 37.26 -5.87
C ASP A 403 13.17 37.70 -4.50
N SER A 404 13.35 38.99 -4.16
CA SER A 404 13.19 39.56 -2.81
C SER A 404 11.81 39.41 -2.15
N GLU A 405 10.74 39.10 -2.89
CA GLU A 405 9.38 38.94 -2.34
C GLU A 405 9.13 37.55 -1.71
N GLU A 406 9.89 36.51 -2.09
CA GLU A 406 9.85 35.17 -1.47
C GLU A 406 10.98 34.98 -0.42
N SER A 407 11.80 36.02 -0.22
CA SER A 407 13.01 36.00 0.62
C SER A 407 12.74 36.05 2.14
N GLU A 408 11.52 36.33 2.60
CA GLU A 408 11.26 36.46 4.05
C GLU A 408 11.24 35.11 4.79
N ALA A 409 11.12 33.99 4.06
CA ALA A 409 11.05 32.65 4.65
C ALA A 409 12.39 31.86 4.63
N TYR A 410 13.36 32.27 3.80
CA TYR A 410 14.61 31.52 3.60
C TYR A 410 15.83 32.44 3.71
N ASP A 411 16.87 31.97 4.41
CA ASP A 411 18.15 32.67 4.51
C ASP A 411 18.94 32.59 3.19
N THR A 412 18.62 33.50 2.28
CA THR A 412 19.27 33.62 0.96
C THR A 412 20.74 34.03 1.07
N SER A 413 21.12 34.73 2.15
CA SER A 413 22.51 35.12 2.42
C SER A 413 23.34 33.91 2.83
N GLY A 414 22.88 33.15 3.83
CA GLY A 414 23.55 31.94 4.29
C GLY A 414 23.62 30.85 3.21
N ALA A 415 22.58 30.71 2.37
CA ALA A 415 22.61 29.78 1.24
C ALA A 415 23.70 30.11 0.21
N ARG A 416 23.91 31.41 -0.08
CA ARG A 416 24.97 31.86 -1.00
C ARG A 416 26.37 31.61 -0.44
N GLU A 417 26.59 31.94 0.83
CA GLU A 417 27.89 31.72 1.51
C GLU A 417 28.25 30.23 1.57
N LEU A 418 27.30 29.37 1.93
CA LEU A 418 27.51 27.92 1.96
C LEU A 418 27.81 27.37 0.55
N LEU A 419 27.10 27.84 -0.47
CA LEU A 419 27.36 27.43 -1.85
C LEU A 419 28.76 27.83 -2.33
N GLU A 420 29.20 29.05 -2.02
CA GLU A 420 30.54 29.52 -2.36
C GLU A 420 31.60 28.67 -1.64
N SER A 421 31.43 28.41 -0.34
CA SER A 421 32.34 27.55 0.43
C SER A 421 32.47 26.13 -0.13
N LEU A 422 31.35 25.53 -0.58
CA LEU A 422 31.34 24.20 -1.21
C LEU A 422 32.06 24.21 -2.57
N LYS A 423 31.83 25.24 -3.40
CA LYS A 423 32.48 25.38 -4.72
C LYS A 423 33.97 25.65 -4.59
N GLU A 424 34.38 26.45 -3.60
CA GLU A 424 35.79 26.69 -3.27
C GLU A 424 36.48 25.41 -2.80
N ASN A 425 35.88 24.68 -1.85
CA ASN A 425 36.44 23.42 -1.35
C ASN A 425 36.60 22.40 -2.47
N MET A 426 35.59 22.24 -3.34
CA MET A 426 35.69 21.38 -4.52
C MET A 426 36.83 21.80 -5.46
N SER A 427 37.01 23.11 -5.67
CA SER A 427 38.06 23.62 -6.55
C SER A 427 39.46 23.34 -5.99
N GLN A 428 39.63 23.44 -4.67
CA GLN A 428 40.91 23.18 -3.98
C GLN A 428 41.26 21.68 -3.93
N ASN A 429 40.25 20.81 -3.87
CA ASN A 429 40.41 19.37 -3.70
C ASN A 429 40.23 18.54 -4.99
N GLY A 430 40.39 19.18 -6.16
CA GLY A 430 40.31 18.50 -7.46
C GLY A 430 38.93 17.88 -7.75
N GLY A 431 37.86 18.55 -7.33
CA GLY A 431 36.47 18.15 -7.53
C GLY A 431 35.90 17.22 -6.46
N ARG A 432 36.51 17.15 -5.27
CA ARG A 432 36.02 16.37 -4.12
C ARG A 432 35.77 17.30 -2.93
N LEU A 433 34.76 16.97 -2.13
CA LEU A 433 34.53 17.64 -0.86
C LEU A 433 35.29 16.94 0.26
N ASP A 434 35.72 17.70 1.25
CA ASP A 434 36.23 17.17 2.52
C ASP A 434 35.14 16.39 3.26
N ASP A 435 35.57 15.38 4.04
CA ASP A 435 34.68 14.47 4.76
C ASP A 435 33.69 15.23 5.67
N ARG A 436 34.10 16.36 6.28
CA ARG A 436 33.21 17.22 7.09
C ARG A 436 31.98 17.72 6.34
N PHE A 437 32.18 18.27 5.13
CA PHE A 437 31.06 18.73 4.30
C PHE A 437 30.23 17.56 3.79
N VAL A 438 30.87 16.42 3.49
CA VAL A 438 30.17 15.21 3.09
C VAL A 438 29.26 14.71 4.21
N PHE A 439 29.72 14.66 5.45
CA PHE A 439 28.89 14.24 6.59
C PHE A 439 27.72 15.19 6.80
N GLN A 440 27.94 16.51 6.74
CA GLN A 440 26.87 17.49 6.87
C GLN A 440 25.80 17.29 5.78
N ILE A 441 26.21 17.23 4.51
CA ILE A 441 25.29 17.04 3.37
C ILE A 441 24.55 15.71 3.48
N MET A 442 25.24 14.64 3.88
CA MET A 442 24.62 13.32 4.04
C MET A 442 23.64 13.31 5.22
N ARG A 443 23.98 13.91 6.37
CA ARG A 443 23.04 14.03 7.51
C ARG A 443 21.82 14.86 7.14
N ASP A 444 22.00 15.98 6.42
CA ASP A 444 20.89 16.80 5.91
C ASP A 444 19.99 15.99 4.98
N LYS A 445 20.59 15.19 4.07
CA LYS A 445 19.85 14.33 3.14
C LYS A 445 19.09 13.22 3.88
N LEU A 446 19.71 12.55 4.85
CA LEU A 446 19.07 11.51 5.65
C LEU A 446 17.94 12.06 6.53
N ASN A 447 18.08 13.30 7.01
CA ASN A 447 17.06 14.01 7.77
C ASN A 447 15.97 14.67 6.91
N SER A 448 16.10 14.64 5.58
CA SER A 448 15.07 15.15 4.68
C SER A 448 13.74 14.41 4.86
N LYS A 449 12.62 15.12 4.69
CA LYS A 449 11.26 14.55 4.83
C LYS A 449 11.06 13.28 4.00
N PRO A 450 11.48 13.20 2.73
CA PRO A 450 11.29 11.98 1.94
C PRO A 450 12.04 10.77 2.52
N CYS A 451 13.26 10.97 3.05
CA CYS A 451 14.06 9.91 3.69
C CYS A 451 13.50 9.52 5.06
N ARG A 452 12.98 10.47 5.84
CA ARG A 452 12.34 10.21 7.14
C ARG A 452 10.98 9.50 7.03
N ASN A 453 10.22 9.79 5.97
CA ASN A 453 8.92 9.19 5.74
C ASN A 453 9.06 7.78 5.17
N GLN A 454 9.66 7.65 3.99
CA GLN A 454 9.69 6.39 3.24
C GLN A 454 10.89 5.53 3.63
N GLY A 455 11.99 6.14 4.03
CA GLY A 455 13.28 5.48 4.21
C GLY A 455 14.20 5.65 3.01
N PHE A 456 15.35 4.99 3.06
CA PHE A 456 16.42 5.15 2.09
C PHE A 456 17.28 3.88 1.96
N VAL A 457 18.02 3.82 0.85
CA VAL A 457 19.08 2.83 0.62
C VAL A 457 20.41 3.57 0.43
N LEU A 458 21.32 3.42 1.39
CA LEU A 458 22.69 3.92 1.31
C LEU A 458 23.54 2.99 0.44
N ASP A 459 24.11 3.52 -0.64
CA ASP A 459 24.96 2.76 -1.57
C ASP A 459 26.45 3.06 -1.34
N GLY A 460 27.14 2.12 -0.68
CA GLY A 460 28.60 2.11 -0.58
C GLY A 460 29.21 3.23 0.27
N PHE A 461 28.45 3.79 1.20
CA PHE A 461 28.89 4.75 2.22
C PHE A 461 28.09 4.51 3.51
N PRO A 462 28.69 4.60 4.72
CA PRO A 462 30.10 4.91 5.05
C PRO A 462 31.11 3.82 4.63
N LYS A 463 32.42 4.13 4.66
CA LYS A 463 33.50 3.20 4.25
C LYS A 463 34.54 2.89 5.33
N THR A 464 34.54 3.60 6.44
CA THR A 464 35.40 3.34 7.61
C THR A 464 34.58 3.45 8.89
N TYR A 465 35.06 2.83 9.96
CA TYR A 465 34.44 2.91 11.29
C TYR A 465 34.24 4.37 11.72
N GLU A 466 35.27 5.20 11.59
CA GLU A 466 35.21 6.64 11.91
C GLU A 466 34.14 7.38 11.10
N GLN A 467 34.00 7.08 9.80
CA GLN A 467 32.97 7.69 8.95
C GLN A 467 31.57 7.30 9.38
N ALA A 468 31.36 6.04 9.81
CA ALA A 468 30.07 5.58 10.29
C ALA A 468 29.71 6.23 11.62
N LYS A 469 30.67 6.24 12.55
CA LYS A 469 30.54 6.90 13.86
C LYS A 469 30.22 8.38 13.73
N GLU A 470 30.92 9.10 12.86
CA GLU A 470 30.64 10.52 12.64
C GLU A 470 29.32 10.71 11.90
N LEU A 471 28.99 9.93 10.87
CA LEU A 471 27.73 10.12 10.15
C LEU A 471 26.49 9.91 11.03
N PHE A 472 26.49 8.86 11.85
CA PHE A 472 25.34 8.42 12.62
C PHE A 472 25.34 8.89 14.08
N TYR A 473 26.29 9.74 14.49
CA TYR A 473 26.34 10.28 15.84
C TYR A 473 25.02 10.98 16.23
N GLY A 474 24.46 10.63 17.39
CA GLY A 474 23.25 11.22 17.95
C GLY A 474 23.54 11.96 19.26
N GLU A 475 22.98 13.17 19.40
CA GLU A 475 22.97 13.94 20.64
C GLU A 475 21.64 13.64 21.37
N GLU A 476 21.61 12.67 22.29
CA GLU A 476 20.49 12.52 23.24
C GLU A 476 20.98 12.54 24.70
N GLU A 477 20.11 13.09 25.56
CA GLU A 477 20.33 13.45 26.97
C GLU A 477 20.55 12.22 27.88
N GLU A 478 21.55 12.34 28.75
CA GLU A 478 21.94 11.50 29.89
C GLU A 478 21.78 9.95 29.78
N PRO A 479 22.88 9.18 29.78
CA PRO A 479 22.79 7.72 29.82
C PRO A 479 22.25 7.23 31.18
N GLU A 480 21.15 6.47 31.16
CA GLU A 480 20.79 5.58 32.27
C GLU A 480 21.94 4.56 32.49
N GLU A 481 22.56 4.57 33.67
CA GLU A 481 23.83 3.89 34.01
C GLU A 481 23.83 2.34 33.93
N THR A 482 22.85 1.70 33.30
CA THR A 482 22.63 0.23 33.41
C THR A 482 22.66 -0.56 32.11
N ARG A 483 23.01 0.03 30.96
CA ARG A 483 23.15 -0.71 29.68
C ARG A 483 24.61 -0.80 29.21
N PRO A 484 25.02 -1.89 28.53
CA PRO A 484 26.37 -2.04 27.99
C PRO A 484 26.75 -0.89 27.05
N LYS A 485 28.06 -0.71 26.80
CA LYS A 485 28.71 0.39 26.06
C LYS A 485 28.33 0.46 24.57
N ILE A 486 27.06 0.62 24.24
CA ILE A 486 26.60 0.88 22.87
C ILE A 486 27.06 2.30 22.51
N PRO A 487 27.75 2.51 21.38
CA PRO A 487 28.10 3.84 20.88
C PRO A 487 26.86 4.73 20.76
N GLN A 488 26.96 6.03 21.05
CA GLN A 488 25.85 6.96 20.82
C GLN A 488 25.57 7.09 19.32
N PHE A 489 24.30 6.89 18.92
CA PHE A 489 23.85 7.02 17.54
C PHE A 489 22.46 7.62 17.45
N ASP A 490 22.13 8.26 16.32
CA ASP A 490 20.82 8.81 16.05
C ASP A 490 19.91 7.71 15.47
N PRO A 491 18.87 7.28 16.22
CA PRO A 491 17.97 6.22 15.80
C PRO A 491 17.06 6.64 14.64
N LYS A 492 17.06 7.90 14.16
CA LYS A 492 16.28 8.38 13.01
C LYS A 492 17.01 8.21 11.68
N ILE A 493 18.33 8.33 11.66
CA ILE A 493 19.15 8.22 10.44
C ILE A 493 19.95 6.92 10.35
N THR A 494 20.03 6.13 11.42
CA THR A 494 20.80 4.88 11.42
C THR A 494 20.05 3.76 10.67
N PRO A 495 20.70 3.01 9.75
CA PRO A 495 20.10 1.88 9.05
C PRO A 495 19.61 0.77 9.98
N GLU A 496 18.50 0.12 9.63
CA GLU A 496 17.99 -1.07 10.33
C GLU A 496 18.55 -2.37 9.74
N TYR A 497 18.89 -2.34 8.45
CA TYR A 497 19.41 -3.50 7.73
C TYR A 497 20.71 -3.13 7.03
N VAL A 498 21.75 -3.93 7.26
CA VAL A 498 23.07 -3.77 6.62
C VAL A 498 23.37 -5.03 5.82
N PHE A 499 23.63 -4.88 4.52
CA PHE A 499 23.98 -5.99 3.64
C PHE A 499 25.38 -5.80 3.07
N ALA A 500 26.26 -6.77 3.31
CA ALA A 500 27.60 -6.83 2.74
C ALA A 500 27.59 -7.76 1.52
N LEU A 501 27.79 -7.20 0.32
CA LEU A 501 27.94 -8.00 -0.90
C LEU A 501 29.37 -8.50 -1.02
N ASP A 502 29.55 -9.81 -1.07
CA ASP A 502 30.86 -10.45 -1.17
C ASP A 502 31.11 -11.00 -2.58
N ALA A 503 32.35 -10.83 -3.05
CA ALA A 503 32.81 -11.37 -4.31
C ALA A 503 34.34 -11.54 -4.32
N THR A 504 34.82 -12.50 -5.11
CA THR A 504 36.25 -12.74 -5.33
C THR A 504 36.85 -11.68 -6.26
N ASP A 505 38.14 -11.39 -6.07
CA ASP A 505 38.86 -10.41 -6.89
C ASP A 505 38.92 -10.83 -8.37
N GLU A 506 38.97 -12.13 -8.64
CA GLU A 506 38.97 -12.70 -9.99
C GLU A 506 37.64 -12.42 -10.71
N PHE A 507 36.53 -12.70 -10.04
CA PHE A 507 35.19 -12.42 -10.55
C PHE A 507 34.99 -10.92 -10.85
N LEU A 508 35.43 -10.05 -9.93
CA LEU A 508 35.29 -8.61 -10.12
C LEU A 508 36.15 -8.07 -11.27
N LYS A 509 37.35 -8.62 -11.47
CA LYS A 509 38.23 -8.26 -12.60
C LYS A 509 37.63 -8.69 -13.93
N ASP A 510 37.18 -9.94 -14.03
CA ASP A 510 36.53 -10.48 -15.23
C ASP A 510 35.28 -9.68 -15.59
N ARG A 511 34.44 -9.39 -14.58
CA ARG A 511 33.23 -8.58 -14.75
C ARG A 511 33.53 -7.19 -15.31
N VAL A 512 34.55 -6.50 -14.80
CA VAL A 512 34.92 -5.16 -15.31
C VAL A 512 35.48 -5.21 -16.73
N GLN A 513 36.20 -6.28 -17.07
CA GLN A 513 36.70 -6.50 -18.44
C GLN A 513 35.58 -6.74 -19.45
N ASN A 514 34.48 -7.37 -19.02
CA ASN A 514 33.33 -7.71 -19.85
C ASN A 514 32.26 -6.59 -19.91
N LEU A 515 32.49 -5.42 -19.29
CA LEU A 515 31.55 -4.29 -19.35
C LEU A 515 31.63 -3.56 -20.70
N PRO A 516 30.49 -3.10 -21.26
CA PRO A 516 30.47 -2.27 -22.47
C PRO A 516 31.26 -0.97 -22.28
N GLU A 517 31.96 -0.52 -23.33
CA GLU A 517 32.74 0.75 -23.31
C GLU A 517 31.89 1.95 -22.87
N SER A 518 30.60 1.98 -23.22
CA SER A 518 29.65 3.03 -22.81
C SER A 518 29.39 3.13 -21.30
N VAL A 519 29.63 2.05 -20.54
CA VAL A 519 29.53 2.03 -19.06
C VAL A 519 30.88 2.37 -18.41
N VAL A 520 31.97 2.12 -19.13
CA VAL A 520 33.34 2.40 -18.68
C VAL A 520 33.70 3.88 -18.92
N GLU A 521 33.16 4.49 -19.97
CA GLU A 521 33.33 5.90 -20.30
C GLU A 521 32.68 6.81 -19.24
N GLY A 522 33.47 7.66 -18.58
CA GLY A 522 33.01 8.52 -17.48
C GLY A 522 32.96 7.87 -16.09
N THR A 523 33.26 6.57 -15.96
CA THR A 523 33.36 5.89 -14.66
C THR A 523 34.82 5.67 -14.23
N ASN A 524 35.02 5.32 -12.96
CA ASN A 524 36.36 5.05 -12.40
C ASN A 524 36.85 3.62 -12.69
N TYR A 525 36.36 2.98 -13.77
CA TYR A 525 36.64 1.57 -14.12
C TYR A 525 37.82 1.40 -15.09
N THR A 526 38.65 2.43 -15.29
CA THR A 526 39.94 2.26 -15.97
C THR A 526 40.81 1.28 -15.18
N GLN A 527 41.54 0.40 -15.89
CA GLN A 527 42.23 -0.77 -15.33
C GLN A 527 43.09 -0.43 -14.09
N ASP A 528 43.90 0.63 -14.16
CA ASP A 528 44.75 1.08 -13.05
C ASP A 528 43.98 1.66 -11.86
N ARG A 529 42.88 2.38 -12.13
CA ARG A 529 42.11 3.06 -11.09
C ARG A 529 41.21 2.08 -10.34
N PHE A 530 40.69 1.08 -11.03
CA PHE A 530 39.90 0.00 -10.44
C PHE A 530 40.75 -0.86 -9.49
N LEU A 531 41.92 -1.33 -9.95
CA LEU A 531 42.83 -2.14 -9.14
C LEU A 531 43.28 -1.41 -7.87
N ARG A 532 43.62 -0.11 -7.97
CA ARG A 532 43.94 0.72 -6.80
C ARG A 532 42.78 0.81 -5.80
N ARG A 533 41.54 0.99 -6.27
CA ARG A 533 40.36 1.07 -5.39
C ARG A 533 40.06 -0.26 -4.70
N MET A 534 40.30 -1.37 -5.40
CA MET A 534 40.12 -2.70 -4.84
C MET A 534 41.18 -2.99 -3.76
N ALA A 535 42.45 -2.65 -4.02
CA ALA A 535 43.51 -2.75 -3.01
C ALA A 535 43.19 -1.93 -1.75
N VAL A 536 42.82 -0.65 -1.91
CA VAL A 536 42.42 0.22 -0.80
C VAL A 536 41.21 -0.35 -0.03
N PHE A 537 40.26 -0.99 -0.71
CA PHE A 537 39.12 -1.63 -0.04
C PHE A 537 39.56 -2.87 0.77
N ARG A 538 40.43 -3.71 0.21
CA ARG A 538 40.93 -4.90 0.92
C ARG A 538 41.80 -4.50 2.12
N ASP A 539 42.66 -3.50 1.98
CA ASP A 539 43.49 -2.98 3.08
C ASP A 539 42.64 -2.46 4.23
N ARG A 540 41.54 -1.74 3.92
CA ARG A 540 40.62 -1.21 4.94
C ARG A 540 39.85 -2.30 5.68
N ASN A 541 39.39 -3.33 4.97
CA ASN A 541 38.67 -4.44 5.61
C ASN A 541 39.60 -5.49 6.23
N ALA A 542 40.92 -5.30 6.13
CA ALA A 542 41.92 -6.10 6.85
C ALA A 542 42.35 -5.45 8.18
N GLN A 543 41.82 -4.27 8.51
CA GLN A 543 42.04 -3.59 9.79
C GLN A 543 41.23 -4.26 10.90
N GLU A 544 41.65 -4.07 12.16
CA GLU A 544 40.96 -4.64 13.34
C GLU A 544 39.57 -4.04 13.57
N GLU A 545 39.33 -2.81 13.13
CA GLU A 545 38.04 -2.11 13.22
C GLU A 545 37.51 -1.78 11.82
N THR A 546 36.49 -2.50 11.37
CA THR A 546 35.82 -2.28 10.09
C THR A 546 34.49 -1.54 10.25
N VAL A 547 33.90 -1.12 9.13
CA VAL A 547 32.54 -0.55 9.13
C VAL A 547 31.50 -1.56 9.61
N LEU A 548 31.72 -2.84 9.35
CA LEU A 548 30.79 -3.89 9.73
C LEU A 548 30.81 -4.07 11.26
N ASP A 549 31.99 -4.00 11.87
CA ASP A 549 32.15 -4.07 13.33
C ASP A 549 31.42 -2.91 14.04
N TYR A 550 31.40 -1.70 13.46
CA TYR A 550 30.59 -0.60 13.98
C TYR A 550 29.10 -0.94 14.08
N PHE A 551 28.54 -1.58 13.05
CA PHE A 551 27.13 -1.96 13.06
C PHE A 551 26.86 -3.13 14.01
N ASP A 552 27.79 -4.07 14.14
CA ASP A 552 27.70 -5.14 15.16
C ASP A 552 27.72 -4.59 16.59
N GLU A 553 28.52 -3.55 16.88
CA GLU A 553 28.50 -2.85 18.17
C GLU A 553 27.16 -2.16 18.46
N LEU A 554 26.39 -1.83 17.41
CA LEU A 554 25.04 -1.26 17.51
C LEU A 554 23.93 -2.33 17.56
N GLU A 555 24.29 -3.61 17.68
CA GLU A 555 23.37 -4.76 17.61
C GLU A 555 22.65 -4.89 16.25
N ILE A 556 23.21 -4.29 15.19
CA ILE A 556 22.73 -4.39 13.81
C ILE A 556 23.67 -5.31 13.04
N HIS A 557 23.33 -6.61 12.99
CA HIS A 557 24.21 -7.61 12.39
C HIS A 557 24.23 -7.55 10.85
N PRO A 558 25.38 -7.27 10.22
CA PRO A 558 25.47 -7.24 8.77
C PRO A 558 25.26 -8.61 8.13
N GLU A 559 24.35 -8.69 7.16
CA GLU A 559 24.11 -9.91 6.39
C GLU A 559 25.04 -10.00 5.17
N HIS A 560 25.86 -11.04 5.14
CA HIS A 560 26.78 -11.33 4.04
C HIS A 560 26.09 -12.08 2.90
N ILE A 561 26.17 -11.54 1.67
CA ILE A 561 25.58 -12.14 0.47
C ILE A 561 26.65 -12.32 -0.59
N ASP A 562 26.99 -13.58 -0.87
CA ASP A 562 27.89 -13.94 -1.98
C ASP A 562 27.19 -13.76 -3.34
N VAL A 563 27.91 -13.11 -4.26
CA VAL A 563 27.45 -12.76 -5.63
C VAL A 563 28.19 -13.60 -6.70
N THR A 564 29.06 -14.53 -6.30
CA THR A 564 29.87 -15.31 -7.25
C THR A 564 29.09 -16.36 -8.05
N ASP A 565 27.81 -16.59 -7.73
CA ASP A 565 26.91 -17.47 -8.48
C ASP A 565 26.61 -16.89 -9.88
N GLY A 566 27.32 -17.38 -10.90
CA GLY A 566 27.25 -16.91 -12.30
C GLY A 566 25.89 -17.05 -13.01
N GLU A 567 24.86 -17.56 -12.33
CA GLU A 567 23.50 -17.71 -12.85
C GLU A 567 22.62 -16.47 -12.62
N ASP A 568 23.01 -15.54 -11.73
CA ASP A 568 22.20 -14.36 -11.37
C ASP A 568 22.70 -13.07 -12.05
N ILE A 569 22.72 -13.06 -13.39
CA ILE A 569 23.17 -11.91 -14.21
C ILE A 569 22.43 -10.61 -13.83
N GLU A 570 21.17 -10.73 -13.40
CA GLU A 570 20.31 -9.61 -13.03
C GLU A 570 20.28 -9.29 -11.53
N TYR A 571 20.98 -9.99 -10.64
CA TYR A 571 20.87 -9.81 -9.18
C TYR A 571 19.47 -10.06 -8.61
N THR A 572 18.66 -10.87 -9.29
CA THR A 572 17.29 -11.19 -8.89
C THR A 572 17.27 -12.09 -7.66
N ASN A 573 18.18 -13.05 -7.54
CA ASN A 573 18.30 -13.91 -6.35
C ASN A 573 18.86 -13.14 -5.15
N VAL A 574 19.86 -12.27 -5.36
CA VAL A 574 20.38 -11.36 -4.33
C VAL A 574 19.26 -10.45 -3.81
N THR A 575 18.50 -9.83 -4.71
CA THR A 575 17.38 -8.95 -4.34
C THR A 575 16.30 -9.73 -3.57
N LYS A 576 15.98 -10.97 -3.97
CA LYS A 576 15.03 -11.83 -3.24
C LYS A 576 15.49 -12.19 -1.82
N LYS A 577 16.79 -12.44 -1.61
CA LYS A 577 17.35 -12.68 -0.27
C LYS A 577 17.15 -11.45 0.62
N ILE A 578 17.47 -10.26 0.11
CA ILE A 578 17.28 -9.00 0.82
C ILE A 578 15.80 -8.74 1.12
N ILE A 579 14.91 -8.93 0.14
CA ILE A 579 13.46 -8.76 0.34
C ILE A 579 12.95 -9.73 1.42
N ARG A 580 13.48 -10.95 1.49
CA ARG A 580 13.11 -11.94 2.50
C ARG A 580 13.56 -11.53 3.91
N ALA A 581 14.75 -10.92 4.04
CA ALA A 581 15.28 -10.42 5.30
C ALA A 581 14.51 -9.19 5.80
N VAL A 582 14.26 -8.22 4.91
CA VAL A 582 13.56 -6.96 5.23
C VAL A 582 12.05 -7.16 5.44
N GLY A 583 11.44 -8.10 4.71
CA GLY A 583 10.01 -8.40 4.80
C GLY A 583 9.14 -7.55 3.88
N LYS A 584 7.86 -7.39 4.25
CA LYS A 584 6.86 -6.67 3.44
C LYS A 584 7.13 -5.16 3.44
N ALA A 585 6.82 -4.50 2.33
CA ALA A 585 6.89 -3.05 2.25
C ALA A 585 5.93 -2.40 3.26
N LYS A 586 6.45 -1.42 4.00
CA LYS A 586 5.74 -0.65 5.03
C LYS A 586 5.40 0.76 4.53
N ASN A 587 4.99 0.86 3.27
CA ASN A 587 4.64 2.11 2.59
C ASN A 587 3.33 1.90 1.82
N TYR A 588 2.76 2.97 1.25
CA TYR A 588 1.65 2.86 0.32
C TYR A 588 2.00 1.89 -0.81
N GLY A 589 1.20 0.83 -0.92
CA GLY A 589 1.32 -0.13 -2.01
C GLY A 589 1.12 0.54 -3.38
N PRO A 590 1.29 -0.20 -4.48
CA PRO A 590 1.10 0.34 -5.81
C PRO A 590 -0.30 0.98 -5.93
N SER A 591 -0.37 2.16 -6.55
CA SER A 591 -1.63 2.86 -6.76
C SER A 591 -2.57 1.98 -7.61
N ALA A 592 -3.89 2.23 -7.58
CA ALA A 592 -4.81 1.46 -8.40
C ALA A 592 -4.44 1.54 -9.90
N GLU A 593 -3.98 2.70 -10.35
CA GLU A 593 -3.51 2.92 -11.72
C GLU A 593 -2.20 2.18 -11.98
N GLU A 594 -1.23 2.23 -11.06
CA GLU A 594 0.02 1.46 -11.18
C GLU A 594 -0.24 -0.04 -11.22
N ARG A 595 -1.19 -0.56 -10.44
CA ARG A 595 -1.59 -1.98 -10.48
C ARG A 595 -2.21 -2.32 -11.82
N GLU A 596 -3.13 -1.50 -12.32
CA GLU A 596 -3.77 -1.72 -13.62
C GLU A 596 -2.74 -1.67 -14.76
N GLU A 597 -1.79 -0.73 -14.70
CA GLU A 597 -0.69 -0.65 -15.65
C GLU A 597 0.26 -1.84 -15.57
N GLU A 598 0.59 -2.30 -14.37
CA GLU A 598 1.44 -3.47 -14.12
C GLU A 598 0.74 -4.75 -14.56
N GLU A 599 -0.55 -4.90 -14.29
CA GLU A 599 -1.39 -5.98 -14.79
C GLU A 599 -1.44 -5.99 -16.31
N ARG A 600 -1.58 -4.81 -16.94
CA ARG A 600 -1.53 -4.66 -18.40
C ARG A 600 -0.17 -5.06 -18.96
N ARG A 601 0.94 -4.59 -18.36
CA ARG A 601 2.30 -4.98 -18.78
C ARG A 601 2.55 -6.47 -18.63
N ASN A 602 2.16 -7.04 -17.49
CA ASN A 602 2.28 -8.48 -17.23
C ASN A 602 1.44 -9.30 -18.20
N ALA A 603 0.25 -8.82 -18.57
CA ALA A 603 -0.58 -9.45 -19.59
C ALA A 603 0.08 -9.38 -20.98
N GLU A 604 0.65 -8.24 -21.36
CA GLU A 604 1.39 -8.07 -22.62
C GLU A 604 2.62 -8.99 -22.70
N GLU A 605 3.41 -9.09 -21.62
CA GLU A 605 4.55 -10.00 -21.56
C GLU A 605 4.14 -11.47 -21.66
N ARG A 606 3.09 -11.87 -20.92
CA ARG A 606 2.52 -13.23 -21.04
C ARG A 606 2.06 -13.52 -22.47
N MET A 607 1.43 -12.55 -23.13
CA MET A 607 1.00 -12.70 -24.52
C MET A 607 2.17 -12.85 -25.49
N LYS A 608 3.26 -12.10 -25.30
CA LYS A 608 4.50 -12.26 -26.09
C LYS A 608 5.15 -13.62 -25.88
N LEU A 609 5.22 -14.08 -24.63
CA LEU A 609 5.83 -15.37 -24.29
C LEU A 609 5.03 -16.55 -24.88
N LEU A 610 3.70 -16.50 -24.81
CA LEU A 610 2.81 -17.46 -25.46
C LEU A 610 2.85 -17.40 -26.99
N ALA A 611 3.15 -16.25 -27.58
CA ALA A 611 3.35 -16.13 -29.03
C ALA A 611 4.69 -16.76 -29.45
N ALA A 612 5.77 -16.49 -28.72
CA ALA A 612 7.08 -17.09 -28.96
C ALA A 612 7.06 -18.62 -28.80
N GLU A 613 6.37 -19.15 -27.78
CA GLU A 613 6.22 -20.59 -27.59
C GLU A 613 5.39 -21.23 -28.72
N ARG A 614 4.36 -20.53 -29.23
CA ARG A 614 3.59 -20.98 -30.41
C ARG A 614 4.44 -21.00 -31.67
N GLU A 615 5.20 -19.95 -31.95
CA GLU A 615 6.11 -19.92 -33.10
C GLU A 615 7.18 -21.01 -33.02
N GLU A 616 7.74 -21.27 -31.84
CA GLU A 616 8.72 -22.35 -31.66
C GLU A 616 8.08 -23.72 -31.88
N ARG A 617 6.85 -23.93 -31.38
CA ARG A 617 6.10 -25.17 -31.59
C ARG A 617 5.77 -25.38 -33.06
N GLU A 618 5.30 -24.35 -33.77
CA GLU A 618 5.04 -24.40 -35.20
C GLU A 618 6.32 -24.71 -36.00
N ARG A 619 7.46 -24.11 -35.64
CA ARG A 619 8.75 -24.46 -36.26
C ARG A 619 9.13 -25.92 -36.06
N LYS A 620 8.98 -26.45 -34.85
CA LYS A 620 9.23 -27.87 -34.54
C LYS A 620 8.27 -28.79 -35.30
N GLU A 621 6.98 -28.45 -35.38
CA GLU A 621 5.99 -29.23 -36.13
C GLU A 621 6.28 -29.25 -37.63
N VAL A 622 6.70 -28.12 -38.22
CA VAL A 622 7.11 -28.03 -39.62
C VAL A 622 8.37 -28.86 -39.88
N GLU A 623 9.37 -28.79 -39.01
CA GLU A 623 10.60 -29.58 -39.11
C GLU A 623 10.31 -31.10 -39.00
N GLU A 624 9.49 -31.51 -38.02
CA GLU A 624 9.05 -32.89 -37.88
C GLU A 624 8.24 -33.38 -39.08
N ALA A 625 7.34 -32.56 -39.62
CA ALA A 625 6.56 -32.89 -40.80
C ALA A 625 7.45 -33.06 -42.04
N ALA A 626 8.45 -32.20 -42.22
CA ALA A 626 9.44 -32.33 -43.29
C ALA A 626 10.26 -33.62 -43.15
N ASN A 627 10.70 -33.96 -41.93
CA ASN A 627 11.41 -35.22 -41.67
C ASN A 627 10.53 -36.44 -41.95
N ARG A 628 9.26 -36.43 -41.54
CA ARG A 628 8.29 -37.51 -41.85
C ARG A 628 8.06 -37.65 -43.36
N ALA A 629 7.94 -36.53 -44.08
CA ALA A 629 7.76 -36.54 -45.54
C ALA A 629 8.97 -37.12 -46.27
N ALA A 630 10.18 -36.74 -45.87
CA ALA A 630 11.42 -37.28 -46.44
C ALA A 630 11.55 -38.80 -46.24
N GLN A 631 11.25 -39.29 -45.03
CA GLN A 631 11.24 -40.72 -44.74
C GLN A 631 10.21 -41.49 -45.57
N LEU A 632 9.01 -40.93 -45.75
CA LEU A 632 7.98 -41.53 -46.60
C LEU A 632 8.38 -41.56 -48.07
N GLU A 633 9.02 -40.50 -48.57
CA GLU A 633 9.50 -40.44 -49.95
C GLU A 633 10.58 -41.48 -50.20
N GLU A 634 11.56 -41.60 -49.29
CA GLU A 634 12.62 -42.60 -49.35
C GLU A 634 12.05 -44.03 -49.28
N TRP A 635 11.12 -44.29 -48.35
CA TRP A 635 10.41 -45.56 -48.28
C TRP A 635 9.65 -45.89 -49.57
N SER A 636 8.97 -44.90 -50.16
CA SER A 636 8.24 -45.07 -51.43
C SER A 636 9.15 -45.43 -52.61
N LYS A 637 10.37 -44.91 -52.60
CA LYS A 637 11.38 -45.18 -53.63
C LYS A 637 11.90 -46.60 -53.48
N ASN A 638 12.26 -47.00 -52.26
CA ASN A 638 12.70 -48.35 -51.95
C ASN A 638 11.62 -49.39 -52.28
N LEU A 639 10.35 -49.10 -51.95
CA LEU A 639 9.22 -49.98 -52.29
C LEU A 639 9.07 -50.17 -53.81
N ARG A 640 9.22 -49.08 -54.59
CA ARG A 640 9.19 -49.14 -56.06
C ARG A 640 10.33 -49.99 -56.62
N GLU A 641 11.52 -49.84 -56.04
CA GLU A 641 12.70 -50.61 -56.44
C GLU A 641 12.53 -52.10 -56.15
N VAL A 642 12.04 -52.45 -54.95
CA VAL A 642 11.72 -53.84 -54.58
C VAL A 642 10.67 -54.43 -55.52
N LYS A 643 9.59 -53.69 -55.82
CA LYS A 643 8.56 -54.16 -56.78
C LYS A 643 9.13 -54.40 -58.18
N SER A 644 10.07 -53.57 -58.63
CA SER A 644 10.76 -53.77 -59.92
C SER A 644 11.59 -55.04 -59.89
N GLN A 645 12.38 -55.24 -58.83
CA GLN A 645 13.20 -56.45 -58.64
C GLN A 645 12.33 -57.72 -58.55
N GLU A 646 11.20 -57.68 -57.84
CA GLU A 646 10.24 -58.79 -57.80
C GLU A 646 9.67 -59.09 -59.20
N HIS A 647 9.33 -58.05 -59.96
CA HIS A 647 8.80 -58.23 -61.31
C HIS A 647 9.84 -58.85 -62.25
N GLU A 648 11.09 -58.37 -62.20
CA GLU A 648 12.21 -58.94 -62.97
C GLU A 648 12.48 -60.39 -62.56
N MET A 649 12.47 -60.72 -61.27
CA MET A 649 12.62 -62.11 -60.81
C MET A 649 11.48 -63.00 -61.30
N LEU A 650 10.24 -62.53 -61.27
CA LEU A 650 9.09 -63.25 -61.80
C LEU A 650 9.19 -63.46 -63.32
N GLU A 651 9.65 -62.45 -64.06
CA GLU A 651 9.92 -62.58 -65.48
C GLU A 651 10.96 -63.65 -65.75
N VAL A 652 12.08 -63.65 -65.02
CA VAL A 652 13.14 -64.67 -65.14
C VAL A 652 12.62 -66.07 -64.82
N GLN A 653 11.85 -66.22 -63.74
CA GLN A 653 11.23 -67.51 -63.39
C GLN A 653 10.21 -67.98 -64.44
N SER A 654 9.60 -67.05 -65.19
CA SER A 654 8.67 -67.38 -66.28
C SER A 654 9.36 -67.84 -67.57
N ILE A 655 10.67 -67.59 -67.73
CA ILE A 655 11.43 -67.93 -68.96
C ILE A 655 11.39 -69.43 -69.29
N PRO A 656 11.64 -70.38 -68.37
CA PRO A 656 11.59 -71.81 -68.68
C PRO A 656 10.19 -72.25 -69.13
N LEU A 657 9.14 -71.74 -68.48
CA LEU A 657 7.76 -72.05 -68.84
C LEU A 657 7.39 -71.45 -70.21
N ARG A 658 7.76 -70.19 -70.48
CA ARG A 658 7.59 -69.57 -71.80
C ARG A 658 8.35 -70.33 -72.88
N ASN A 659 9.59 -70.74 -72.63
CA ASN A 659 10.38 -71.53 -73.58
C ASN A 659 9.76 -72.91 -73.84
N TYR A 660 9.25 -73.58 -72.79
CA TYR A 660 8.53 -74.84 -72.95
C TYR A 660 7.26 -74.68 -73.81
N LEU A 661 6.43 -73.68 -73.50
CA LEU A 661 5.23 -73.36 -74.27
C LEU A 661 5.58 -73.01 -75.73
N MET A 662 6.60 -72.18 -75.96
CA MET A 662 7.06 -71.80 -77.29
C MET A 662 7.60 -72.99 -78.10
N LYS A 663 8.23 -73.98 -77.45
CA LYS A 663 8.81 -75.13 -78.15
C LYS A 663 7.79 -76.25 -78.41
N ASN A 664 6.95 -76.55 -77.43
CA ASN A 664 6.14 -77.78 -77.44
C ASN A 664 4.66 -77.52 -77.72
N VAL A 665 4.14 -76.32 -77.40
CA VAL A 665 2.70 -76.01 -77.56
C VAL A 665 2.46 -75.07 -78.72
N MET A 666 3.30 -74.04 -78.88
CA MET A 666 3.10 -73.01 -79.91
C MET A 666 3.18 -73.52 -81.35
N PRO A 667 4.04 -74.46 -81.76
CA PRO A 667 4.04 -74.96 -83.14
C PRO A 667 2.71 -75.63 -83.49
N THR A 668 2.23 -76.53 -82.64
CA THR A 668 0.94 -77.23 -82.83
C THR A 668 -0.25 -76.28 -82.74
N LEU A 669 -0.21 -75.31 -81.83
CA LEU A 669 -1.24 -74.27 -81.73
C LEU A 669 -1.24 -73.35 -82.96
N THR A 670 -0.07 -73.01 -83.49
CA THR A 670 0.04 -72.16 -84.69
C THR A 670 -0.48 -72.91 -85.92
N GLU A 671 -0.16 -74.19 -86.06
CA GLU A 671 -0.74 -75.05 -87.11
C GLU A 671 -2.25 -75.18 -86.95
N ALA A 672 -2.75 -75.39 -85.73
CA ALA A 672 -4.17 -75.43 -85.42
C ALA A 672 -4.88 -74.13 -85.81
N LEU A 673 -4.28 -72.97 -85.50
CA LEU A 673 -4.79 -71.64 -85.86
C LEU A 673 -4.79 -71.40 -87.36
N VAL A 674 -3.74 -71.84 -88.06
CA VAL A 674 -3.67 -71.77 -89.53
C VAL A 674 -4.75 -72.66 -90.16
N GLU A 675 -4.95 -73.87 -89.65
CA GLU A 675 -5.96 -74.80 -90.18
C GLU A 675 -7.38 -74.33 -89.84
N CYS A 676 -7.59 -73.77 -88.66
CA CYS A 676 -8.85 -73.11 -88.27
C CYS A 676 -9.16 -71.93 -89.21
N CYS A 677 -8.16 -71.12 -89.57
CA CYS A 677 -8.32 -70.03 -90.55
C CYS A 677 -8.68 -70.53 -91.96
N LYS A 678 -8.24 -71.74 -92.35
CA LYS A 678 -8.59 -72.36 -93.64
C LYS A 678 -9.99 -72.95 -93.65
N VAL A 679 -10.34 -73.71 -92.61
CA VAL A 679 -11.61 -74.45 -92.51
C VAL A 679 -12.77 -73.51 -92.16
N LYS A 680 -12.50 -72.40 -91.46
CA LYS A 680 -13.50 -71.45 -90.93
C LYS A 680 -14.70 -72.17 -90.30
N PRO A 681 -14.47 -72.98 -89.25
CA PRO A 681 -15.55 -73.65 -88.53
C PRO A 681 -16.45 -72.63 -87.81
N ASP A 682 -17.71 -73.00 -87.57
CA ASP A 682 -18.69 -72.16 -86.88
C ASP A 682 -18.30 -71.83 -85.42
N ASP A 683 -17.57 -72.74 -84.75
CA ASP A 683 -16.91 -72.48 -83.47
C ASP A 683 -15.39 -72.71 -83.56
N PRO A 684 -14.59 -71.62 -83.64
CA PRO A 684 -13.14 -71.73 -83.76
C PRO A 684 -12.46 -72.17 -82.45
N VAL A 685 -13.07 -71.93 -81.28
CA VAL A 685 -12.46 -72.31 -79.99
C VAL A 685 -12.56 -73.81 -79.77
N ASP A 686 -13.73 -74.38 -80.04
CA ASP A 686 -13.95 -75.83 -79.90
C ASP A 686 -13.16 -76.63 -80.95
N PHE A 687 -13.06 -76.10 -82.17
CA PHE A 687 -12.20 -76.67 -83.22
C PHE A 687 -10.72 -76.68 -82.83
N LEU A 688 -10.20 -75.58 -82.28
CA LEU A 688 -8.82 -75.51 -81.80
C LEU A 688 -8.57 -76.48 -80.64
N ALA A 689 -9.51 -76.60 -79.70
CA ALA A 689 -9.41 -77.54 -78.60
C ALA A 689 -9.35 -78.99 -79.10
N GLU A 690 -10.27 -79.41 -79.98
CA GLU A 690 -10.23 -80.75 -80.59
C GLU A 690 -8.94 -81.01 -81.37
N TYR A 691 -8.46 -80.02 -82.14
CA TYR A 691 -7.24 -80.15 -82.93
C TYR A 691 -6.01 -80.38 -82.03
N LEU A 692 -5.91 -79.62 -80.93
CA LEU A 692 -4.84 -79.79 -79.95
C LEU A 692 -4.95 -81.14 -79.22
N PHE A 693 -6.16 -81.56 -78.82
CA PHE A 693 -6.36 -82.87 -78.18
C PHE A 693 -5.95 -84.04 -79.08
N ARG A 694 -6.17 -83.93 -80.40
CA ARG A 694 -5.78 -84.98 -81.36
C ARG A 694 -4.28 -85.00 -81.65
N ASN A 695 -3.64 -83.83 -81.70
CA ASN A 695 -2.26 -83.70 -82.21
C ASN A 695 -1.18 -83.53 -81.13
N CYS A 696 -1.54 -83.25 -79.87
CA CYS A 696 -0.57 -83.14 -78.77
C CYS A 696 -0.35 -84.46 -77.98
N ALA A 697 -1.05 -85.56 -78.30
CA ALA A 697 -1.06 -86.79 -77.48
C ALA A 697 0.06 -87.81 -77.76
N HIS A 698 1.13 -87.43 -78.48
CA HIS A 698 2.26 -88.33 -78.76
C HIS A 698 3.61 -87.64 -78.55
N GLU A 699 3.97 -87.40 -77.28
CA GLU A 699 5.36 -87.30 -76.80
C GLU A 699 5.30 -87.21 -75.26
N GLY A 700 5.55 -88.34 -74.60
CA GLY A 700 5.79 -88.44 -73.15
C GLY A 700 7.27 -88.64 -72.90
#